data_AF-A0A945CQZ5-F1
#
_entry.id   AF-A0A945CQZ5-F1
#
_cell.length_a   1.000
_cell.length_b   1.000
_cell.length_c   1.000
_cell.angle_alpha   90.00
_cell.angle_beta   90.00
_cell.angle_gamma   90.00
#
_symmetry.space_group_name_H-M   'P 1'
#
loop_
_entity.id
_entity.type
_entity.pdbx_description
1 polymer ?
#
loop_
_entity_poly.entity_id
_entity_poly.type
_entity_poly.pdbx_seq_one_letter_code
_entity_poly.pdbx_strand_id
1 'polypeptide(L)'
;MNKKSILTGVALAFAGLLGVASHQADAQAEGLMSQRVSSPPVIDGVAEATWDDIPSVSLAAVGGANTGSSDVTLKSVYSGDRVYFLVQWTDPTESTRRFPWVKQEDGSWLQLNDGSDHDETEYYEDKFAFIWNIDNSISGFNEGGCMVTCHVGEPNKSYGNKYAPGASEMGDIWHWKGVRSNPLGYIDDQYLDGTQWSADTPSAGRHSDPRDGGSYVNNKNEAGDAPAFSGPEGANGSYWIVDEEKVEFVDTFSSGDELPGIILSRPTGDRGDISAKGVYSNGGWTLEISRALVTGSDVDVQFDNLNATYYFGVAPFDNAQVRHAYQTGVTALTFETADYVGHDACKGCHSSVYAEYIQSGHSYKLNKVVNGQAPTYPHSVVPSPPEGYTWDDVTYVIGGFGWKARFLDLNGYIITGDAVQWNLETQTWSGYHADEAVGTKPYNCGTCHTTGWQTLEENGGVHQDGLEGMAGTFAAPGVECEGCHGPGGDHVGGPSKTNIQKDTTKEMCGSCHFRDSGHRIAASGGLIKHHEQYDELVNSPHEFMECGQCHDPHKSTKYELGGVTEGADCIKCHGDVEIKVAGMADHSCESCHMPKATKSAVKTAEFDKEDDTGFLGDISSHTFKINTNPDAMMFTADGKFVELDAEGHAIVTADFACAACHGKDGIASEQTAAWMFANAAIVHTSGQLVDTGEERVLASLPTKGRGLTISGAVAGGRRMRLRGSQPNPFNSSTMINYEIIEASPVRLEVFDMTGQKVRTLVNFTQEPGSYQIMWNGRDADGRELATGTYLYRLQAGAEVLREKMTLLK
;
A
#
# COMPACT_ATOMS: atom_id res chain seq x y z
N MET A 1 -65.09 50.31 51.88
CA MET A 1 -64.73 51.69 52.27
C MET A 1 -63.23 51.73 52.55
N ASN A 2 -62.55 52.66 51.86
CA ASN A 2 -61.20 53.23 52.07
C ASN A 2 -59.94 52.34 52.20
N LYS A 3 -59.21 52.30 51.07
CA LYS A 3 -57.82 52.75 50.82
C LYS A 3 -56.66 52.33 51.77
N LYS A 4 -55.68 51.71 51.09
CA LYS A 4 -54.21 51.90 51.14
C LYS A 4 -53.44 51.46 52.39
N SER A 5 -52.49 50.55 52.19
CA SER A 5 -51.04 50.82 52.32
C SER A 5 -50.26 49.71 51.59
N ILE A 6 -49.27 50.10 50.78
CA ILE A 6 -48.40 49.22 49.98
C ILE A 6 -47.09 49.04 50.75
N LEU A 7 -46.62 47.81 50.88
CA LEU A 7 -45.20 47.49 51.16
C LEU A 7 -44.86 46.17 50.48
N THR A 8 -43.89 46.25 49.57
CA THR A 8 -43.39 45.21 48.68
C THR A 8 -42.56 44.20 49.47
N GLY A 9 -42.81 42.91 49.25
CA GLY A 9 -42.19 41.81 49.96
C GLY A 9 -40.79 41.46 49.46
N VAL A 10 -39.93 41.11 50.43
CA VAL A 10 -38.82 40.18 50.29
C VAL A 10 -39.18 38.98 51.16
N ALA A 11 -39.26 37.79 50.58
CA ALA A 11 -39.52 36.56 51.31
C ALA A 11 -38.35 35.60 51.12
N LEU A 12 -37.53 35.47 52.17
CA LEU A 12 -36.76 34.26 52.45
C LEU A 12 -37.72 33.16 52.91
N ALA A 13 -37.52 31.94 52.43
CA ALA A 13 -38.03 30.74 53.08
C ALA A 13 -37.06 29.56 52.88
N PHE A 14 -36.44 29.13 53.99
CA PHE A 14 -36.04 27.75 54.29
C PHE A 14 -37.24 27.10 55.01
N ALA A 15 -37.55 25.81 54.99
CA ALA A 15 -36.90 24.59 54.51
C ALA A 15 -37.98 23.50 54.34
N GLY A 16 -37.74 22.51 53.48
CA GLY A 16 -38.57 21.31 53.38
C GLY A 16 -38.02 20.32 52.34
N LEU A 17 -37.47 19.21 52.85
CA LEU A 17 -36.98 17.98 52.20
C LEU A 17 -37.14 17.84 50.67
N LEU A 18 -36.01 17.71 49.96
CA LEU A 18 -35.90 17.02 48.68
C LEU A 18 -34.55 16.27 48.64
N GLY A 19 -34.58 15.05 48.09
CA GLY A 19 -33.46 14.12 48.06
C GLY A 19 -32.23 14.70 47.38
N VAL A 20 -31.07 14.42 47.96
CA VAL A 20 -29.78 14.70 47.35
C VAL A 20 -29.62 13.72 46.19
N ALA A 21 -29.98 14.17 44.98
CA ALA A 21 -29.48 13.57 43.77
C ALA A 21 -27.97 13.85 43.74
N SER A 22 -27.17 12.79 43.85
CA SER A 22 -25.75 12.80 43.55
C SER A 22 -25.58 13.28 42.10
N HIS A 23 -25.00 14.46 41.92
CA HIS A 23 -24.37 14.79 40.64
C HIS A 23 -23.12 13.93 40.50
N GLN A 24 -23.28 12.72 39.96
CA GLN A 24 -22.26 12.13 39.11
C GLN A 24 -22.33 12.91 37.79
N ALA A 25 -21.37 13.80 37.59
CA ALA A 25 -21.06 14.28 36.26
C ALA A 25 -20.31 13.14 35.56
N ASP A 26 -20.96 12.51 34.58
CA ASP A 26 -20.30 11.65 33.60
C ASP A 26 -19.27 12.51 32.85
N ALA A 27 -18.00 12.39 33.20
CA ALA A 27 -16.91 12.87 32.35
C ALA A 27 -16.80 11.89 31.18
N GLN A 28 -17.24 12.31 29.99
CA GLN A 28 -16.96 11.60 28.74
C GLN A 28 -15.44 11.47 28.59
N ALA A 29 -14.96 10.29 28.15
CA ALA A 29 -13.57 10.11 27.73
C ALA A 29 -13.26 11.13 26.62
N GLU A 30 -12.23 11.97 26.82
CA GLU A 30 -11.70 12.80 25.74
C GLU A 30 -11.04 11.88 24.71
N GLY A 31 -11.51 11.93 23.46
CA GLY A 31 -11.05 11.04 22.39
C GLY A 31 -9.92 11.67 21.57
N LEU A 32 -8.83 10.92 21.37
CA LEU A 32 -7.74 11.21 20.44
C LEU A 32 -8.01 10.50 19.12
N MET A 33 -8.15 11.24 18.02
CA MET A 33 -8.26 10.66 16.67
C MET A 33 -6.89 10.66 16.00
N SER A 34 -6.45 9.51 15.50
CA SER A 34 -5.28 9.39 14.62
C SER A 34 -5.70 9.64 13.18
N GLN A 35 -5.29 10.77 12.61
CA GLN A 35 -5.62 11.13 11.22
C GLN A 35 -4.66 10.48 10.21
N ARG A 36 -5.17 10.15 9.03
CA ARG A 36 -4.36 9.54 7.97
C ARG A 36 -3.57 10.61 7.24
N VAL A 37 -2.24 10.43 7.15
CA VAL A 37 -1.35 11.33 6.39
C VAL A 37 -0.61 10.58 5.29
N SER A 38 -0.40 11.27 4.16
CA SER A 38 0.35 10.72 3.02
C SER A 38 1.87 10.84 3.18
N SER A 39 2.32 11.75 4.03
CA SER A 39 3.74 11.95 4.36
C SER A 39 3.89 11.84 5.88
N PRO A 40 4.64 10.84 6.40
CA PRO A 40 4.80 10.68 7.84
C PRO A 40 5.67 11.79 8.45
N PRO A 41 5.43 12.15 9.73
CA PRO A 41 6.33 12.98 10.54
C PRO A 41 7.76 12.44 10.60
N VAL A 42 8.75 13.33 10.74
CA VAL A 42 10.13 12.94 11.05
C VAL A 42 10.28 12.89 12.55
N ILE A 43 10.82 11.81 13.12
CA ILE A 43 11.01 11.70 14.58
C ILE A 43 12.29 12.44 14.99
N ASP A 44 12.19 13.75 15.20
CA ASP A 44 13.30 14.60 15.62
C ASP A 44 13.00 15.48 16.85
N GLY A 45 11.77 15.44 17.35
CA GLY A 45 11.30 16.19 18.51
C GLY A 45 10.92 17.63 18.20
N VAL A 46 10.73 17.97 16.91
CA VAL A 46 10.31 19.30 16.45
C VAL A 46 8.99 19.18 15.71
N ALA A 47 7.93 19.76 16.28
CA ALA A 47 6.62 19.78 15.63
C ALA A 47 6.68 20.55 14.28
N GLU A 48 6.57 19.81 13.18
CA GLU A 48 6.53 20.35 11.83
C GLU A 48 5.10 20.59 11.28
N ALA A 49 5.01 21.07 10.03
CA ALA A 49 3.74 21.44 9.39
C ALA A 49 2.72 20.29 9.29
N THR A 50 3.17 19.03 9.30
CA THR A 50 2.28 17.85 9.32
C THR A 50 1.35 17.86 10.54
N TRP A 51 1.76 18.51 11.64
CA TRP A 51 1.00 18.57 12.89
C TRP A 51 0.06 19.77 12.99
N ASP A 52 0.18 20.79 12.15
CA ASP A 52 -0.49 22.10 12.34
C ASP A 52 -2.01 21.97 12.42
N ASP A 53 -2.61 21.19 11.52
CA ASP A 53 -4.07 21.02 11.41
C ASP A 53 -4.61 19.76 12.13
N ILE A 54 -3.72 18.99 12.77
CA ILE A 54 -4.12 17.75 13.46
C ILE A 54 -4.81 18.08 14.79
N PRO A 55 -6.02 17.55 15.05
CA PRO A 55 -6.73 17.77 16.30
C PRO A 55 -5.88 17.35 17.51
N SER A 56 -5.83 18.20 18.53
CA SER A 56 -5.15 17.91 19.78
C SER A 56 -6.14 17.61 20.90
N VAL A 57 -5.76 16.71 21.81
CA VAL A 57 -6.42 16.53 23.12
C VAL A 57 -5.52 17.09 24.22
N SER A 58 -6.12 17.56 25.32
CA SER A 58 -5.39 18.15 26.45
C SER A 58 -5.71 17.37 27.72
N LEU A 59 -4.78 16.54 28.16
CA LEU A 59 -4.94 15.66 29.31
C LEU A 59 -4.31 16.28 30.56
N ALA A 60 -5.11 16.46 31.60
CA ALA A 60 -4.61 16.91 32.90
C ALA A 60 -3.97 15.73 33.66
N ALA A 61 -2.69 15.86 34.03
CA ALA A 61 -1.99 14.95 34.93
C ALA A 61 -1.75 15.60 36.29
N VAL A 62 -1.95 14.85 37.38
CA VAL A 62 -1.86 15.36 38.77
C VAL A 62 -1.09 14.41 39.68
N GLY A 63 -0.64 14.91 40.84
CA GLY A 63 -0.03 14.11 41.91
C GLY A 63 1.50 13.99 41.87
N GLY A 64 2.17 14.68 40.93
CA GLY A 64 3.63 14.66 40.83
C GLY A 64 4.33 15.35 42.01
N ALA A 65 5.46 14.82 42.48
CA ALA A 65 6.18 15.37 43.63
C ALA A 65 6.73 16.79 43.41
N ASN A 66 7.24 17.08 42.22
CA ASN A 66 7.95 18.33 41.92
C ASN A 66 7.08 19.37 41.19
N THR A 67 6.27 18.93 40.22
CA THR A 67 5.32 19.81 39.50
C THR A 67 3.95 19.92 40.16
N GLY A 68 3.52 18.93 40.94
CA GLY A 68 2.13 18.81 41.43
C GLY A 68 1.14 18.40 40.34
N SER A 69 1.15 19.09 39.19
CA SER A 69 0.33 18.79 38.01
C SER A 69 1.03 19.24 36.72
N SER A 70 0.70 18.60 35.60
CA SER A 70 1.15 19.02 34.26
C SER A 70 0.03 18.81 33.25
N ASP A 71 -0.11 19.74 32.30
CA ASP A 71 -1.03 19.62 31.18
C ASP A 71 -0.29 18.99 30.00
N VAL A 72 -0.79 17.85 29.53
CA VAL A 72 -0.23 17.10 28.41
C VAL A 72 -1.08 17.32 27.17
N THR A 73 -0.51 17.89 26.13
CA THR A 73 -1.14 17.98 24.80
C THR A 73 -0.70 16.79 23.95
N LEU A 74 -1.66 16.16 23.26
CA LEU A 74 -1.44 15.01 22.40
C LEU A 74 -2.08 15.21 21.04
N LYS A 75 -1.35 14.86 19.98
CA LYS A 75 -1.84 14.71 18.60
C LYS A 75 -1.42 13.34 18.07
N SER A 76 -2.17 12.78 17.13
CA SER A 76 -1.81 11.51 16.49
C SER A 76 -2.13 11.51 15.00
N VAL A 77 -1.25 10.87 14.23
CA VAL A 77 -1.45 10.55 12.82
C VAL A 77 -0.99 9.14 12.52
N TYR A 78 -1.44 8.55 11.42
CA TYR A 78 -0.94 7.27 10.93
C TYR A 78 -0.66 7.31 9.42
N SER A 79 0.31 6.50 8.99
CA SER A 79 0.71 6.40 7.59
C SER A 79 1.35 5.03 7.33
N GLY A 80 0.89 4.36 6.26
CA GLY A 80 1.33 3.00 5.97
C GLY A 80 1.02 2.05 7.12
N ASP A 81 2.05 1.36 7.59
CA ASP A 81 2.03 0.41 8.69
C ASP A 81 2.40 1.02 10.04
N ARG A 82 2.42 2.36 10.19
CA ARG A 82 2.89 3.04 11.40
C ARG A 82 1.92 4.08 11.94
N VAL A 83 1.92 4.22 13.26
CA VAL A 83 1.25 5.29 14.02
C VAL A 83 2.30 6.23 14.63
N TYR A 84 1.93 7.50 14.73
CA TYR A 84 2.77 8.58 15.22
C TYR A 84 2.04 9.38 16.29
N PHE A 85 2.78 9.85 17.28
CA PHE A 85 2.27 10.71 18.35
C PHE A 85 3.17 11.92 18.53
N LEU A 86 2.56 13.09 18.66
CA LEU A 86 3.21 14.29 19.17
C LEU A 86 2.68 14.54 20.58
N VAL A 87 3.60 14.57 21.55
CA VAL A 87 3.32 14.78 22.96
C VAL A 87 4.02 16.04 23.42
N GLN A 88 3.31 16.94 24.08
CA GLN A 88 3.89 18.15 24.65
C GLN A 88 3.40 18.36 26.07
N TRP A 89 4.30 18.62 27.01
CA TRP A 89 3.92 18.91 28.39
C TRP A 89 4.80 19.98 29.01
N THR A 90 4.24 20.69 30.00
CA THR A 90 4.99 21.68 30.77
C THR A 90 5.86 20.96 31.78
N ASP A 91 7.14 21.31 31.80
CA ASP A 91 8.11 20.78 32.74
C ASP A 91 9.10 21.89 33.13
N PRO A 92 9.00 22.43 34.36
CA PRO A 92 9.81 23.57 34.78
C PRO A 92 11.29 23.22 34.94
N THR A 93 11.66 21.94 34.92
CA THR A 93 13.05 21.50 35.01
C THR A 93 13.43 20.68 33.79
N GLU A 94 14.69 20.81 33.35
CA GLU A 94 15.29 19.87 32.40
C GLU A 94 16.17 18.92 33.21
N SER A 95 15.55 17.87 33.75
CA SER A 95 16.27 16.98 34.67
C SER A 95 17.02 15.90 33.92
N THR A 96 18.33 16.08 33.86
CA THR A 96 19.27 15.17 33.19
C THR A 96 20.33 14.58 34.12
N ARG A 97 20.40 15.05 35.38
CA ARG A 97 21.46 14.71 36.35
C ARG A 97 21.30 13.29 36.90
N ARG A 98 21.65 12.28 36.11
CA ARG A 98 21.47 10.87 36.44
C ARG A 98 22.69 10.28 37.17
N PHE A 99 22.64 10.26 38.50
CA PHE A 99 23.68 9.69 39.37
C PHE A 99 25.13 10.11 39.04
N PRO A 100 25.43 11.42 38.91
CA PRO A 100 26.75 11.88 38.50
C PRO A 100 27.83 11.52 39.51
N TRP A 101 29.06 11.32 39.02
CA TRP A 101 30.25 11.24 39.84
C TRP A 101 30.82 12.62 40.07
N VAL A 102 31.18 12.96 41.31
CA VAL A 102 31.73 14.26 41.67
C VAL A 102 33.08 14.10 42.36
N LYS A 103 34.08 14.81 41.82
CA LYS A 103 35.43 14.83 42.39
C LYS A 103 35.43 15.60 43.70
N GLN A 104 35.96 14.98 44.76
CA GLN A 104 36.03 15.56 46.11
C GLN A 104 37.34 16.31 46.34
N GLU A 105 37.35 17.20 47.35
CA GLU A 105 38.55 17.98 47.73
C GLU A 105 39.72 17.10 48.19
N ASP A 106 39.43 15.93 48.78
CA ASP A 106 40.45 14.97 49.24
C ASP A 106 41.00 14.08 48.11
N GLY A 107 40.53 14.29 46.87
CA GLY A 107 40.92 13.53 45.69
C GLY A 107 40.10 12.25 45.47
N SER A 108 39.14 11.92 46.34
CA SER A 108 38.22 10.80 46.12
C SER A 108 37.10 11.15 45.13
N TRP A 109 36.32 10.14 44.72
CA TRP A 109 35.11 10.31 43.91
C TRP A 109 33.88 9.89 44.71
N LEU A 110 32.81 10.66 44.57
CA LEU A 110 31.52 10.40 45.19
C LEU A 110 30.45 10.32 44.11
N GLN A 111 29.62 9.27 44.11
CA GLN A 111 28.42 9.24 43.27
C GLN A 111 27.27 9.96 43.99
N LEU A 112 26.71 11.00 43.38
CA LEU A 112 25.54 11.69 43.92
C LEU A 112 24.29 10.82 43.69
N ASN A 113 23.87 10.17 44.76
CA ASN A 113 22.98 9.01 44.82
C ASN A 113 23.52 7.76 44.10
N ASP A 114 23.79 6.71 44.88
CA ASP A 114 24.30 5.41 44.41
C ASP A 114 23.18 4.44 43.98
N GLY A 115 21.92 4.89 44.02
CA GLY A 115 20.72 4.12 43.74
C GLY A 115 20.08 3.43 44.96
N SER A 116 20.60 3.71 46.17
CA SER A 116 20.03 3.21 47.43
C SER A 116 18.75 3.94 47.86
N ASP A 117 18.56 5.18 47.42
CA ASP A 117 17.28 5.87 47.53
C ASP A 117 16.34 5.37 46.43
N HIS A 118 15.20 4.82 46.85
CA HIS A 118 14.16 4.29 45.97
C HIS A 118 13.02 5.28 45.70
N ASP A 119 13.11 6.50 46.26
CA ASP A 119 12.18 7.61 46.04
C ASP A 119 12.92 8.92 45.73
N GLU A 120 13.97 8.81 44.90
CA GLU A 120 14.82 9.94 44.49
C GLU A 120 14.06 10.97 43.64
N THR A 121 14.30 12.25 43.94
CA THR A 121 13.69 13.40 43.26
C THR A 121 14.64 14.56 42.94
N GLU A 122 15.95 14.37 43.09
CA GLU A 122 17.00 15.36 42.85
C GLU A 122 17.95 14.91 41.73
N TYR A 123 18.39 13.64 41.76
CA TYR A 123 19.33 13.04 40.80
C TYR A 123 18.67 12.01 39.86
N TYR A 124 17.46 12.34 39.40
CA TYR A 124 16.70 11.53 38.47
C TYR A 124 16.39 12.28 37.17
N GLU A 125 15.91 11.56 36.18
CA GLU A 125 15.60 12.12 34.86
C GLU A 125 14.10 12.41 34.67
N ASP A 126 13.79 13.30 33.75
CA ASP A 126 12.44 13.47 33.22
C ASP A 126 12.02 12.26 32.39
N LYS A 127 10.75 11.88 32.51
CA LYS A 127 10.18 10.72 31.81
C LYS A 127 8.75 10.99 31.37
N PHE A 128 8.30 10.20 30.41
CA PHE A 128 6.92 10.18 29.97
C PHE A 128 6.50 8.73 29.74
N ALA A 129 5.31 8.36 30.16
CA ALA A 129 4.79 7.01 29.96
C ALA A 129 3.38 7.01 29.35
N PHE A 130 3.15 6.06 28.45
CA PHE A 130 1.82 5.57 28.11
C PHE A 130 1.57 4.25 28.84
N ILE A 131 0.30 3.93 29.08
CA ILE A 131 -0.15 2.57 29.41
C ILE A 131 -1.41 2.26 28.61
N TRP A 132 -1.39 1.17 27.85
CA TRP A 132 -2.46 0.70 26.97
C TRP A 132 -3.14 -0.54 27.55
N ASN A 133 -4.45 -0.66 27.33
CA ASN A 133 -5.22 -1.85 27.68
C ASN A 133 -5.24 -2.84 26.50
N ILE A 134 -4.39 -3.87 26.54
CA ILE A 134 -4.31 -4.87 25.47
C ILE A 134 -5.62 -5.65 25.42
N ASP A 135 -6.23 -5.73 24.24
CA ASP A 135 -7.49 -6.43 23.96
C ASP A 135 -8.67 -6.08 24.87
N ASN A 136 -8.65 -4.89 25.47
CA ASN A 136 -9.58 -4.50 26.53
C ASN A 136 -9.61 -5.51 27.71
N SER A 137 -8.50 -6.20 27.96
CA SER A 137 -8.42 -7.31 28.91
C SER A 137 -8.49 -6.86 30.37
N ILE A 138 -7.95 -5.68 30.71
CA ILE A 138 -7.90 -5.18 32.09
C ILE A 138 -9.28 -4.66 32.51
N SER A 139 -9.92 -5.38 33.44
CA SER A 139 -11.23 -5.01 33.96
C SER A 139 -11.24 -3.66 34.67
N GLY A 140 -12.12 -2.75 34.21
CA GLY A 140 -12.29 -1.40 34.78
C GLY A 140 -11.33 -0.35 34.24
N PHE A 141 -10.34 -0.71 33.41
CA PHE A 141 -9.38 0.25 32.87
C PHE A 141 -10.05 1.25 31.93
N ASN A 142 -11.08 0.85 31.19
CA ASN A 142 -11.78 1.71 30.24
C ASN A 142 -12.63 2.80 30.94
N GLU A 143 -12.73 2.76 32.27
CA GLU A 143 -13.34 3.81 33.09
C GLU A 143 -12.30 4.50 34.00
N GLY A 144 -11.36 3.74 34.57
CA GLY A 144 -10.42 4.21 35.58
C GLY A 144 -8.99 4.50 35.08
N GLY A 145 -8.66 4.11 33.86
CA GLY A 145 -7.32 4.23 33.27
C GLY A 145 -6.23 3.62 34.14
N CYS A 146 -5.09 4.32 34.23
CA CYS A 146 -3.94 3.88 35.03
C CYS A 146 -4.26 3.74 36.53
N MET A 147 -5.38 4.27 37.03
CA MET A 147 -5.77 4.07 38.43
C MET A 147 -5.92 2.59 38.78
N VAL A 148 -6.48 1.80 37.88
CA VAL A 148 -6.83 0.40 38.13
C VAL A 148 -5.61 -0.46 38.41
N THR A 149 -4.53 -0.25 37.65
CA THR A 149 -3.36 -1.11 37.67
C THR A 149 -2.20 -0.53 38.47
N CYS A 150 -2.12 0.80 38.57
CA CYS A 150 -0.93 1.50 39.04
C CYS A 150 -1.13 2.36 40.30
N HIS A 151 -2.33 2.90 40.54
CA HIS A 151 -2.52 3.92 41.60
C HIS A 151 -3.57 3.57 42.67
N VAL A 152 -4.41 2.55 42.45
CA VAL A 152 -5.21 1.97 43.52
C VAL A 152 -4.29 1.09 44.37
N GLY A 153 -4.20 1.42 45.66
CA GLY A 153 -3.42 0.68 46.64
C GLY A 153 -4.18 -0.50 47.23
N GLU A 154 -3.45 -1.47 47.76
CA GLU A 154 -4.01 -2.57 48.55
C GLU A 154 -4.06 -2.24 50.05
N PRO A 155 -4.96 -2.90 50.81
CA PRO A 155 -4.90 -2.84 52.27
C PRO A 155 -3.50 -3.22 52.77
N ASN A 156 -2.85 -2.29 53.48
CA ASN A 156 -1.49 -2.39 54.05
C ASN A 156 -0.31 -2.14 53.09
N LYS A 157 -0.53 -1.61 51.88
CA LYS A 157 0.55 -1.04 51.04
C LYS A 157 0.47 0.48 51.04
N SER A 158 1.62 1.15 51.19
CA SER A 158 1.74 2.61 51.11
C SER A 158 1.98 3.13 49.69
N TYR A 159 1.93 2.25 48.69
CA TYR A 159 2.18 2.52 47.27
C TYR A 159 1.16 1.75 46.41
N GLY A 160 0.92 2.22 45.19
CA GLY A 160 -0.04 1.61 44.27
C GLY A 160 0.40 0.23 43.76
N ASN A 161 -0.55 -0.53 43.22
CA ASN A 161 -0.25 -1.82 42.60
C ASN A 161 0.60 -1.60 41.34
N LYS A 162 1.32 -2.63 40.88
CA LYS A 162 2.08 -2.57 39.62
C LYS A 162 1.84 -3.85 38.84
N TYR A 163 0.59 -4.31 38.81
CA TYR A 163 0.10 -5.50 38.10
C TYR A 163 -1.38 -5.31 37.77
N ALA A 164 -1.87 -6.06 36.79
CA ALA A 164 -3.28 -6.12 36.46
C ALA A 164 -4.07 -6.90 37.53
N PRO A 165 -5.36 -6.58 37.76
CA PRO A 165 -6.22 -7.29 38.70
C PRO A 165 -6.34 -8.81 38.46
N GLY A 166 -6.44 -9.21 37.19
CA GLY A 166 -6.67 -10.60 36.77
C GLY A 166 -5.44 -11.25 36.12
N ALA A 167 -5.27 -12.56 36.33
CA ALA A 167 -4.07 -13.31 35.92
C ALA A 167 -3.79 -13.36 34.40
N SER A 168 -4.81 -13.15 33.56
CA SER A 168 -4.70 -13.12 32.09
C SER A 168 -4.84 -11.71 31.51
N GLU A 169 -4.95 -10.71 32.37
CA GLU A 169 -5.07 -9.31 31.95
C GLU A 169 -3.69 -8.74 31.69
N MET A 170 -3.56 -7.93 30.64
CA MET A 170 -2.26 -7.43 30.19
C MET A 170 -2.35 -5.98 29.74
N GLY A 171 -1.29 -5.23 30.02
CA GLY A 171 -1.13 -3.85 29.60
C GLY A 171 0.24 -3.63 28.97
N ASP A 172 0.27 -2.76 27.96
CA ASP A 172 1.48 -2.34 27.26
C ASP A 172 1.89 -0.95 27.79
N ILE A 173 3.18 -0.73 28.08
CA ILE A 173 3.74 0.46 28.74
C ILE A 173 4.95 0.99 27.96
N TRP A 174 4.71 2.06 27.21
CA TRP A 174 5.77 2.80 26.53
C TRP A 174 6.39 3.81 27.48
N HIS A 175 7.66 3.64 27.85
CA HIS A 175 8.29 4.44 28.90
C HIS A 175 9.52 5.22 28.42
N TRP A 176 9.28 6.41 27.88
CA TRP A 176 10.32 7.35 27.45
C TRP A 176 11.11 7.90 28.64
N LYS A 177 12.43 8.02 28.47
CA LYS A 177 13.38 8.44 29.50
C LYS A 177 14.35 9.46 28.93
N GLY A 178 14.34 10.69 29.47
CA GLY A 178 15.08 11.84 28.93
C GLY A 178 16.60 11.63 28.84
N VAL A 179 17.16 10.76 29.67
CA VAL A 179 18.59 10.41 29.68
C VAL A 179 18.82 8.98 29.19
N ARG A 180 18.04 8.00 29.66
CA ARG A 180 18.30 6.58 29.35
C ARG A 180 17.87 6.13 27.96
N SER A 181 16.90 6.80 27.33
CA SER A 181 16.38 6.38 26.02
C SER A 181 16.42 7.48 24.95
N ASN A 182 16.17 8.74 25.34
CA ASN A 182 16.12 9.86 24.41
C ASN A 182 17.41 10.13 23.61
N PRO A 183 18.63 9.97 24.17
CA PRO A 183 19.87 10.16 23.39
C PRO A 183 20.03 9.12 22.28
N LEU A 184 19.41 7.94 22.42
CA LEU A 184 19.49 6.82 21.49
C LEU A 184 18.28 6.71 20.56
N GLY A 185 17.33 7.65 20.66
CA GLY A 185 16.20 7.76 19.74
C GLY A 185 15.13 6.67 19.89
N TYR A 186 14.85 6.23 21.12
CA TYR A 186 13.88 5.16 21.37
C TYR A 186 13.05 5.38 22.65
N ILE A 187 11.95 4.62 22.75
CA ILE A 187 11.16 4.43 23.95
C ILE A 187 11.43 3.03 24.49
N ASP A 188 11.62 2.92 25.81
CA ASP A 188 11.82 1.63 26.46
C ASP A 188 10.48 0.92 26.58
N ASP A 189 10.32 -0.15 25.80
CA ASP A 189 9.07 -0.90 25.73
C ASP A 189 8.95 -1.96 26.83
N GLN A 190 7.76 -2.04 27.39
CA GLN A 190 7.51 -2.74 28.65
C GLN A 190 6.07 -3.20 28.74
N TYR A 191 5.82 -4.36 29.34
CA TYR A 191 4.47 -4.79 29.65
C TYR A 191 4.16 -4.91 31.15
N LEU A 192 2.88 -5.11 31.44
CA LEU A 192 2.29 -5.35 32.75
C LEU A 192 1.40 -6.60 32.67
N ASP A 193 1.56 -7.53 33.60
CA ASP A 193 0.69 -8.70 33.71
C ASP A 193 -0.07 -8.77 35.04
N GLY A 194 -0.90 -9.80 35.19
CA GLY A 194 -1.65 -10.10 36.41
C GLY A 194 -0.86 -10.80 37.53
N THR A 195 0.46 -10.93 37.40
CA THR A 195 1.27 -11.60 38.42
C THR A 195 1.29 -10.73 39.68
N GLN A 196 0.69 -11.21 40.77
CA GLN A 196 0.63 -10.49 42.04
C GLN A 196 1.92 -10.61 42.83
N TRP A 197 2.27 -9.53 43.54
CA TRP A 197 3.44 -9.52 44.41
C TRP A 197 3.27 -10.43 45.62
N SER A 198 4.25 -11.29 45.85
CA SER A 198 4.44 -12.09 47.06
C SER A 198 5.94 -12.25 47.34
N ALA A 199 6.29 -12.78 48.51
CA ALA A 199 7.69 -13.09 48.83
C ALA A 199 8.31 -14.09 47.82
N ASP A 200 7.49 -14.92 47.18
CA ASP A 200 7.90 -15.92 46.19
C ASP A 200 7.91 -15.38 44.75
N THR A 201 7.31 -14.20 44.52
CA THR A 201 7.20 -13.54 43.21
C THR A 201 7.74 -12.10 43.27
N PRO A 202 9.04 -11.91 43.56
CA PRO A 202 9.62 -10.57 43.72
C PRO A 202 9.67 -9.75 42.41
N SER A 203 9.54 -10.41 41.26
CA SER A 203 9.51 -9.80 39.92
C SER A 203 8.10 -9.62 39.37
N ALA A 204 7.06 -9.82 40.19
CA ALA A 204 5.66 -9.74 39.80
C ALA A 204 5.26 -8.40 39.16
N GLY A 205 4.45 -8.46 38.08
CA GLY A 205 3.68 -7.35 37.57
C GLY A 205 4.30 -6.65 36.36
N ARG A 206 5.09 -5.60 36.57
CA ARG A 206 5.68 -4.82 35.48
C ARG A 206 7.02 -5.42 35.03
N HIS A 207 7.14 -5.64 33.73
CA HIS A 207 8.31 -6.23 33.10
C HIS A 207 8.96 -5.27 32.09
N SER A 208 10.06 -5.68 31.48
CA SER A 208 10.53 -5.08 30.23
C SER A 208 10.33 -6.11 29.15
N ASP A 209 10.13 -5.65 27.92
CA ASP A 209 9.92 -6.57 26.82
C ASP A 209 11.21 -7.34 26.51
N PRO A 210 11.09 -8.49 25.82
CA PRO A 210 12.23 -9.25 25.37
C PRO A 210 13.20 -8.38 24.57
N ARG A 211 14.51 -8.63 24.75
CA ARG A 211 15.56 -7.97 23.98
C ARG A 211 16.66 -8.95 23.64
N ASP A 212 17.33 -8.71 22.52
CA ASP A 212 18.47 -9.51 22.06
C ASP A 212 19.82 -8.94 22.51
N GLY A 213 19.86 -7.69 22.96
CA GLY A 213 21.08 -6.98 23.32
C GLY A 213 20.82 -5.58 23.87
N GLY A 214 21.91 -4.89 24.24
CA GLY A 214 21.88 -3.48 24.68
C GLY A 214 21.24 -3.24 26.06
N SER A 215 20.79 -2.00 26.25
CA SER A 215 20.40 -1.33 27.52
C SER A 215 21.54 -0.56 28.18
N TYR A 216 21.34 -0.12 29.43
CA TYR A 216 22.28 0.75 30.14
C TYR A 216 22.91 0.04 31.34
N VAL A 217 24.09 0.51 31.72
CA VAL A 217 24.83 0.08 32.91
C VAL A 217 25.34 1.28 33.71
N ASN A 218 25.62 1.09 34.99
CA ASN A 218 26.26 2.13 35.81
C ASN A 218 27.73 2.30 35.39
N ASN A 219 28.20 3.53 35.28
CA ASN A 219 29.60 3.86 35.01
C ASN A 219 30.42 3.71 36.31
N LYS A 220 30.77 2.47 36.67
CA LYS A 220 31.52 2.13 37.90
C LYS A 220 32.76 1.32 37.54
N ASN A 221 33.91 1.67 38.10
CA ASN A 221 35.10 0.82 38.04
C ASN A 221 34.87 -0.48 38.85
N GLU A 222 35.80 -1.44 38.77
CA GLU A 222 35.68 -2.71 39.48
C GLU A 222 35.58 -2.58 41.02
N ALA A 223 36.21 -1.54 41.59
CA ALA A 223 36.19 -1.27 43.03
C ALA A 223 34.90 -0.58 43.49
N GLY A 224 34.12 0.01 42.56
CA GLY A 224 32.92 0.78 42.83
C GLY A 224 33.16 2.15 43.47
N ASP A 225 34.39 2.65 43.49
CA ASP A 225 34.81 3.87 44.19
C ASP A 225 35.15 5.05 43.25
N ALA A 226 35.09 4.84 41.93
CA ALA A 226 35.30 5.86 40.91
C ALA A 226 34.59 5.49 39.58
N PRO A 227 34.40 6.44 38.64
CA PRO A 227 33.92 6.12 37.30
C PRO A 227 34.89 5.22 36.55
N ALA A 228 34.35 4.35 35.69
CA ALA A 228 35.16 3.53 34.77
C ALA A 228 35.58 4.30 33.52
N PHE A 229 34.76 5.26 33.08
CA PHE A 229 34.97 6.05 31.87
C PHE A 229 34.69 7.53 32.13
N SER A 230 35.40 8.44 31.47
CA SER A 230 35.13 9.89 31.54
C SER A 230 34.08 10.36 30.54
N GLY A 231 33.87 9.60 29.46
CA GLY A 231 33.06 10.04 28.32
C GLY A 231 33.80 11.03 27.41
N PRO A 232 33.22 11.35 26.23
CA PRO A 232 33.87 12.16 25.20
C PRO A 232 33.91 13.66 25.53
N GLU A 233 32.99 14.15 26.36
CA GLU A 233 32.86 15.58 26.69
C GLU A 233 33.75 16.01 27.88
N GLY A 234 34.22 15.06 28.69
CA GLY A 234 35.00 15.34 29.89
C GLY A 234 34.15 15.90 31.04
N ALA A 235 34.74 16.78 31.85
CA ALA A 235 34.10 17.32 33.05
C ALA A 235 32.86 18.17 32.73
N ASN A 236 31.79 17.97 33.49
CA ASN A 236 30.56 18.74 33.43
C ASN A 236 29.86 18.70 32.05
N GLY A 237 30.08 17.64 31.28
CA GLY A 237 29.34 17.34 30.06
C GLY A 237 28.04 16.58 30.34
N SER A 238 27.56 15.84 29.34
CA SER A 238 26.42 14.93 29.45
C SER A 238 26.54 13.97 30.64
N TYR A 239 25.43 13.65 31.29
CA TYR A 239 25.40 12.75 32.45
C TYR A 239 25.36 11.26 32.10
N TRP A 240 25.52 10.95 30.82
CA TRP A 240 25.56 9.61 30.25
C TRP A 240 26.70 9.50 29.24
N ILE A 241 27.07 8.26 28.90
CA ILE A 241 28.04 7.94 27.85
C ILE A 241 27.35 6.99 26.87
N VAL A 242 27.35 7.28 25.58
CA VAL A 242 26.98 6.30 24.56
C VAL A 242 28.11 5.26 24.47
N ASP A 243 27.80 3.97 24.51
CA ASP A 243 28.81 2.90 24.65
C ASP A 243 29.91 2.98 23.59
N GLU A 244 29.55 3.36 22.36
CA GLU A 244 30.47 3.52 21.24
C GLU A 244 31.44 4.71 21.39
N GLU A 245 31.17 5.63 22.32
CA GLU A 245 31.91 6.88 22.53
C GLU A 245 32.71 6.89 23.85
N LYS A 246 32.82 5.74 24.52
CA LYS A 246 33.54 5.62 25.79
C LYS A 246 34.99 6.08 25.68
N VAL A 247 35.40 6.88 26.66
CA VAL A 247 36.79 7.30 26.87
C VAL A 247 37.26 6.76 28.22
N GLU A 248 38.35 6.00 28.20
CA GLU A 248 38.97 5.42 29.41
C GLU A 248 39.20 6.47 30.48
N PHE A 249 38.86 6.14 31.72
CA PHE A 249 39.01 7.06 32.83
C PHE A 249 40.49 7.25 33.20
N VAL A 250 40.95 8.50 33.14
CA VAL A 250 42.24 8.95 33.66
C VAL A 250 41.97 10.12 34.58
N ASP A 251 42.38 10.01 35.85
CA ASP A 251 42.05 11.00 36.88
C ASP A 251 42.89 12.28 36.75
N THR A 252 42.43 13.20 35.90
CA THR A 252 43.03 14.53 35.66
C THR A 252 42.10 15.67 36.08
N PHE A 253 41.06 15.37 36.86
CA PHE A 253 39.95 16.25 37.15
C PHE A 253 40.15 17.08 38.44
N SER A 254 39.49 18.23 38.50
CA SER A 254 39.52 19.15 39.63
C SER A 254 38.35 18.88 40.58
N SER A 255 38.52 19.22 41.86
CA SER A 255 37.42 19.14 42.84
C SER A 255 36.19 19.89 42.35
N GLY A 256 35.03 19.26 42.45
CA GLY A 256 33.74 19.76 41.94
C GLY A 256 33.41 19.36 40.51
N ASP A 257 34.35 18.79 39.74
CA ASP A 257 34.05 18.29 38.40
C ASP A 257 33.09 17.10 38.48
N GLU A 258 32.04 17.14 37.65
CA GLU A 258 31.08 16.06 37.49
C GLU A 258 31.39 15.19 36.26
N LEU A 259 31.19 13.87 36.39
CA LEU A 259 31.31 12.91 35.30
C LEU A 259 30.04 12.03 35.16
N PRO A 260 29.79 11.48 33.96
CA PRO A 260 28.62 10.66 33.67
C PRO A 260 28.43 9.49 34.64
N GLY A 261 27.19 9.27 35.08
CA GLY A 261 26.84 8.19 36.00
C GLY A 261 26.54 6.85 35.33
N ILE A 262 26.22 6.87 34.03
CA ILE A 262 25.72 5.70 33.30
C ILE A 262 26.30 5.61 31.88
N ILE A 263 26.25 4.41 31.33
CA ILE A 263 26.64 4.08 29.96
C ILE A 263 25.41 3.50 29.25
N LEU A 264 25.14 3.94 28.03
CA LEU A 264 23.95 3.65 27.25
C LEU A 264 24.28 2.80 26.03
N SER A 265 23.47 1.78 25.78
CA SER A 265 23.40 1.06 24.52
C SER A 265 21.93 0.85 24.17
N ARG A 266 21.56 1.01 22.89
CA ARG A 266 20.16 0.87 22.47
C ARG A 266 19.76 -0.62 22.57
N PRO A 267 18.66 -0.96 23.25
CA PRO A 267 18.15 -2.31 23.21
C PRO A 267 17.71 -2.68 21.79
N THR A 268 17.95 -3.93 21.39
CA THR A 268 17.48 -4.50 20.13
C THR A 268 16.39 -5.53 20.37
N GLY A 269 15.54 -5.76 19.37
CA GLY A 269 14.34 -6.56 19.52
C GLY A 269 13.16 -5.73 20.02
N ASP A 270 12.14 -6.41 20.52
CA ASP A 270 10.84 -5.87 20.95
C ASP A 270 10.99 -4.59 21.79
N ARG A 271 11.78 -4.68 22.87
CA ARG A 271 12.04 -3.58 23.81
C ARG A 271 12.48 -2.24 23.21
N GLY A 272 13.08 -2.23 22.02
CA GLY A 272 13.70 -1.05 21.40
C GLY A 272 13.11 -0.65 20.05
N ASP A 273 11.98 -1.24 19.66
CA ASP A 273 11.37 -1.08 18.33
C ASP A 273 10.55 0.23 18.19
N ILE A 274 10.14 0.83 19.32
CA ILE A 274 9.52 2.14 19.36
C ILE A 274 10.57 3.23 19.20
N SER A 275 10.46 4.00 18.11
CA SER A 275 11.33 5.14 17.85
C SER A 275 10.76 6.40 18.48
N ALA A 276 11.60 7.18 19.15
CA ALA A 276 11.14 8.40 19.81
C ALA A 276 12.25 9.44 19.95
N LYS A 277 11.89 10.73 19.86
CA LYS A 277 12.81 11.83 20.12
C LYS A 277 12.10 12.98 20.84
N GLY A 278 12.69 13.39 21.97
CA GLY A 278 12.24 14.49 22.80
C GLY A 278 13.24 15.64 22.80
N VAL A 279 12.73 16.87 22.71
CA VAL A 279 13.47 18.12 22.82
C VAL A 279 12.86 18.98 23.92
N TYR A 280 13.68 19.42 24.86
CA TYR A 280 13.29 20.37 25.88
C TYR A 280 13.45 21.80 25.37
N SER A 281 12.41 22.62 25.47
CA SER A 281 12.49 24.04 25.19
C SER A 281 11.38 24.82 25.88
N ASN A 282 11.64 26.08 26.24
CA ASN A 282 10.64 26.99 26.79
C ASN A 282 9.89 26.47 28.03
N GLY A 283 10.53 25.68 28.90
CA GLY A 283 9.89 25.17 30.11
C GLY A 283 8.99 23.96 29.88
N GLY A 284 9.27 23.16 28.86
CA GLY A 284 8.53 21.93 28.57
C GLY A 284 9.21 21.04 27.55
N TRP A 285 8.69 19.84 27.41
CA TRP A 285 9.17 18.84 26.46
C TRP A 285 8.24 18.77 25.25
N THR A 286 8.83 18.59 24.07
CA THR A 286 8.14 18.13 22.85
C THR A 286 8.72 16.78 22.47
N LEU A 287 7.87 15.75 22.41
CA LEU A 287 8.24 14.36 22.16
C LEU A 287 7.47 13.83 20.96
N GLU A 288 8.20 13.33 19.97
CA GLU A 288 7.64 12.60 18.84
C GLU A 288 7.92 11.11 18.98
N ILE A 289 6.92 10.30 18.65
CA ILE A 289 6.95 8.84 18.79
C ILE A 289 6.47 8.21 17.49
N SER A 290 7.11 7.13 17.05
CA SER A 290 6.66 6.29 15.95
C SER A 290 6.75 4.81 16.31
N ARG A 291 5.66 4.08 16.05
CA ARG A 291 5.56 2.63 16.24
C ARG A 291 4.85 1.99 15.05
N ALA A 292 5.12 0.71 14.77
CA ALA A 292 4.26 -0.07 13.88
C ALA A 292 2.82 -0.15 14.43
N LEU A 293 1.84 -0.25 13.53
CA LEU A 293 0.44 -0.52 13.89
C LEU A 293 0.32 -1.93 14.46
N VAL A 294 0.98 -2.90 13.81
CA VAL A 294 1.02 -4.30 14.21
C VAL A 294 2.48 -4.72 14.40
N THR A 295 2.85 -5.13 15.61
CA THR A 295 4.22 -5.57 15.95
C THR A 295 4.36 -7.09 15.92
N GLY A 296 3.25 -7.81 16.12
CA GLY A 296 3.25 -9.27 16.26
C GLY A 296 3.79 -9.77 17.60
N SER A 297 4.08 -8.88 18.55
CA SER A 297 4.41 -9.24 19.93
C SER A 297 3.14 -9.50 20.73
N ASP A 298 3.14 -10.56 21.55
CA ASP A 298 1.99 -10.92 22.38
C ASP A 298 1.83 -9.95 23.57
N VAL A 299 2.86 -9.18 23.93
CA VAL A 299 2.85 -8.28 25.10
C VAL A 299 2.57 -6.82 24.74
N ASP A 300 2.18 -6.60 23.49
CA ASP A 300 2.02 -5.32 22.85
C ASP A 300 0.55 -5.04 22.48
N VAL A 301 0.16 -3.77 22.48
CA VAL A 301 -1.13 -3.40 21.85
C VAL A 301 -1.07 -3.55 20.33
N GLN A 302 -2.02 -4.26 19.72
CA GLN A 302 -2.09 -4.41 18.26
C GLN A 302 -3.15 -3.46 17.67
N PHE A 303 -2.74 -2.46 16.88
CA PHE A 303 -3.62 -1.56 16.14
C PHE A 303 -4.03 -2.18 14.79
N ASP A 304 -4.38 -3.46 14.79
CA ASP A 304 -4.75 -4.26 13.63
C ASP A 304 -6.17 -3.98 13.12
N ASN A 305 -7.05 -3.46 13.98
CA ASN A 305 -8.41 -3.04 13.65
C ASN A 305 -8.58 -1.53 13.78
N LEU A 306 -8.40 -0.80 12.68
CA LEU A 306 -8.53 0.66 12.66
C LEU A 306 -9.98 1.15 12.95
N ASN A 307 -10.99 0.28 12.92
CA ASN A 307 -12.35 0.62 13.35
C ASN A 307 -12.58 0.45 14.87
N ALA A 308 -11.61 -0.10 15.60
CA ALA A 308 -11.71 -0.29 17.05
C ALA A 308 -11.31 0.98 17.82
N THR A 309 -11.66 0.98 19.11
CA THR A 309 -11.24 1.99 20.08
C THR A 309 -10.19 1.38 21.01
N TYR A 310 -9.08 2.07 21.18
CA TYR A 310 -7.96 1.64 22.02
C TYR A 310 -7.80 2.57 23.22
N TYR A 311 -7.86 2.03 24.44
CA TYR A 311 -7.85 2.84 25.67
C TYR A 311 -6.44 2.92 26.26
N PHE A 312 -6.06 4.13 26.67
CA PHE A 312 -4.77 4.38 27.31
C PHE A 312 -4.82 5.46 28.39
N GLY A 313 -3.77 5.49 29.21
CA GLY A 313 -3.47 6.58 30.14
C GLY A 313 -2.05 7.09 29.96
N VAL A 314 -1.79 8.30 30.45
CA VAL A 314 -0.45 8.93 30.39
C VAL A 314 0.08 9.39 31.74
N ALA A 315 1.40 9.50 31.84
CA ALA A 315 2.11 9.94 33.05
C ALA A 315 3.42 10.70 32.72
N PRO A 316 3.48 12.03 32.97
CA PRO A 316 4.72 12.79 32.96
C PRO A 316 5.45 12.73 34.33
N PHE A 317 6.78 12.72 34.28
CA PHE A 317 7.67 12.67 35.43
C PHE A 317 8.63 13.86 35.35
N ASP A 318 8.58 14.76 36.33
CA ASP A 318 9.58 15.81 36.53
C ASP A 318 10.49 15.37 37.67
N ASN A 319 11.75 15.08 37.33
CA ASN A 319 12.80 14.66 38.27
C ASN A 319 12.31 13.65 39.32
N ALA A 320 11.69 12.54 38.91
CA ALA A 320 11.07 11.63 39.86
C ALA A 320 11.30 10.16 39.51
N GLN A 321 11.79 9.39 40.49
CA GLN A 321 11.89 7.94 40.34
C GLN A 321 10.51 7.28 40.32
N VAL A 322 9.66 7.59 41.31
CA VAL A 322 8.33 6.96 41.48
C VAL A 322 7.16 7.94 41.67
N ARG A 323 7.33 9.12 42.28
CA ARG A 323 6.24 10.08 42.57
C ARG A 323 5.92 11.01 41.38
N HIS A 324 5.32 10.44 40.35
CA HIS A 324 4.99 11.11 39.10
C HIS A 324 3.57 11.63 39.05
N ALA A 325 3.32 12.57 38.14
CA ALA A 325 1.96 12.98 37.82
C ALA A 325 1.33 11.93 36.89
N TYR A 326 0.04 11.70 37.03
CA TYR A 326 -0.70 10.71 36.24
C TYR A 326 -2.08 11.25 35.88
N GLN A 327 -2.61 10.77 34.76
CA GLN A 327 -3.98 11.06 34.34
C GLN A 327 -4.98 10.34 35.26
N THR A 328 -5.98 11.05 35.78
CA THR A 328 -7.00 10.46 36.68
C THR A 328 -8.16 9.77 35.95
N GLY A 329 -8.16 9.80 34.61
CA GLY A 329 -9.15 9.17 33.75
C GLY A 329 -8.48 8.34 32.66
N VAL A 330 -9.18 8.13 31.56
CA VAL A 330 -8.71 7.36 30.41
C VAL A 330 -8.93 8.15 29.12
N THR A 331 -8.06 7.93 28.15
CA THR A 331 -8.17 8.47 26.79
C THR A 331 -8.49 7.34 25.82
N ALA A 332 -9.36 7.62 24.87
CA ALA A 332 -9.71 6.70 23.80
C ALA A 332 -9.00 7.12 22.51
N LEU A 333 -8.15 6.26 21.95
CA LEU A 333 -7.61 6.39 20.61
C LEU A 333 -8.56 5.75 19.60
N THR A 334 -8.91 6.48 18.56
CA THR A 334 -9.57 5.96 17.35
C THR A 334 -8.74 6.33 16.11
N PHE A 335 -8.92 5.61 15.01
CA PHE A 335 -8.30 5.95 13.74
C PHE A 335 -9.33 6.56 12.79
N GLU A 336 -8.91 7.54 12.01
CA GLU A 336 -9.66 7.99 10.85
C GLU A 336 -9.73 6.84 9.84
N THR A 337 -10.93 6.32 9.60
CA THR A 337 -11.14 5.19 8.69
C THR A 337 -11.58 5.68 7.32
N ALA A 338 -11.32 4.85 6.32
CA ALA A 338 -11.80 5.00 4.96
C ALA A 338 -13.35 5.08 4.92
N ASP A 339 -13.90 6.29 4.85
CA ASP A 339 -15.35 6.47 4.71
C ASP A 339 -15.77 6.34 3.24
N TYR A 340 -16.20 5.12 2.88
CA TYR A 340 -16.78 4.82 1.58
C TYR A 340 -18.23 5.31 1.54
N VAL A 341 -18.49 6.34 0.74
CA VAL A 341 -19.81 6.99 0.66
C VAL A 341 -20.71 6.42 -0.44
N GLY A 342 -20.17 5.56 -1.29
CA GLY A 342 -20.85 4.94 -2.42
C GLY A 342 -21.05 5.88 -3.61
N HIS A 343 -21.23 5.28 -4.78
CA HIS A 343 -21.31 6.00 -6.06
C HIS A 343 -22.52 6.96 -6.17
N ASP A 344 -23.57 6.80 -5.36
CA ASP A 344 -24.71 7.73 -5.31
C ASP A 344 -24.32 9.09 -4.74
N ALA A 345 -23.39 9.14 -3.78
CA ALA A 345 -22.84 10.40 -3.28
C ALA A 345 -21.99 11.08 -4.37
N CYS A 346 -21.14 10.32 -5.06
CA CYS A 346 -20.34 10.81 -6.18
C CYS A 346 -21.21 11.37 -7.31
N LYS A 347 -22.30 10.68 -7.66
CA LYS A 347 -23.28 11.07 -8.69
C LYS A 347 -23.86 12.46 -8.46
N GLY A 348 -24.06 12.86 -7.20
CA GLY A 348 -24.60 14.18 -6.85
C GLY A 348 -23.81 15.34 -7.47
N CYS A 349 -22.49 15.19 -7.55
CA CYS A 349 -21.59 16.20 -8.12
C CYS A 349 -21.04 15.81 -9.52
N HIS A 350 -20.91 14.52 -9.81
CA HIS A 350 -20.28 13.98 -11.04
C HIS A 350 -21.29 13.27 -11.96
N SER A 351 -22.50 13.81 -12.10
CA SER A 351 -23.60 13.16 -12.82
C SER A 351 -23.29 12.75 -14.27
N SER A 352 -22.49 13.52 -15.01
CA SER A 352 -22.11 13.17 -16.39
C SER A 352 -21.20 11.94 -16.45
N VAL A 353 -20.20 11.89 -15.58
CA VAL A 353 -19.28 10.75 -15.48
C VAL A 353 -20.03 9.51 -15.00
N TYR A 354 -20.90 9.67 -14.00
CA TYR A 354 -21.74 8.58 -13.50
C TYR A 354 -22.62 7.99 -14.61
N ALA A 355 -23.21 8.83 -15.47
CA ALA A 355 -24.07 8.38 -16.56
C ALA A 355 -23.33 7.53 -17.61
N GLU A 356 -22.02 7.76 -17.80
CA GLU A 356 -21.17 6.91 -18.63
C GLU A 356 -20.76 5.64 -17.87
N TYR A 357 -20.29 5.80 -16.62
CA TYR A 357 -19.84 4.72 -15.73
C TYR A 357 -20.89 3.62 -15.55
N ILE A 358 -22.16 3.99 -15.34
CA ILE A 358 -23.24 3.03 -15.13
C ILE A 358 -23.62 2.26 -16.40
N GLN A 359 -23.04 2.61 -17.56
CA GLN A 359 -23.15 1.84 -18.79
C GLN A 359 -21.96 0.88 -18.98
N SER A 360 -20.97 0.92 -18.09
CA SER A 360 -19.81 0.04 -18.08
C SER A 360 -20.07 -1.24 -17.28
N GLY A 361 -19.19 -2.24 -17.43
CA GLY A 361 -19.30 -3.49 -16.68
C GLY A 361 -18.77 -3.43 -15.24
N HIS A 362 -18.09 -2.35 -14.84
CA HIS A 362 -17.45 -2.24 -13.51
C HIS A 362 -18.48 -2.23 -12.38
N SER A 363 -19.56 -1.46 -12.51
CA SER A 363 -20.66 -1.39 -11.55
C SER A 363 -21.38 -2.73 -11.35
N TYR A 364 -21.34 -3.62 -12.35
CA TYR A 364 -22.15 -4.84 -12.37
C TYR A 364 -21.33 -6.11 -12.17
N LYS A 365 -20.13 -6.01 -11.57
CA LYS A 365 -19.30 -7.19 -11.26
C LYS A 365 -19.90 -8.08 -10.17
N LEU A 366 -20.59 -7.49 -9.20
CA LEU A 366 -21.39 -8.18 -8.20
C LEU A 366 -22.68 -7.41 -7.98
N ASN A 367 -23.81 -8.10 -7.94
CA ASN A 367 -25.13 -7.46 -7.89
C ASN A 367 -25.99 -8.14 -6.84
N LYS A 368 -26.46 -7.38 -5.86
CA LYS A 368 -27.31 -7.91 -4.78
C LYS A 368 -28.71 -8.22 -5.31
N VAL A 369 -29.23 -9.39 -4.95
CA VAL A 369 -30.63 -9.75 -5.17
C VAL A 369 -31.45 -9.20 -4.02
N VAL A 370 -32.48 -8.42 -4.32
CA VAL A 370 -33.31 -7.76 -3.31
C VAL A 370 -34.76 -8.18 -3.48
N ASN A 371 -35.36 -8.70 -2.42
CA ASN A 371 -36.77 -9.16 -2.40
C ASN A 371 -37.11 -10.16 -3.52
N GLY A 372 -36.21 -11.11 -3.78
CA GLY A 372 -36.41 -12.14 -4.81
C GLY A 372 -36.55 -11.58 -6.23
N GLN A 373 -36.00 -10.38 -6.50
CA GLN A 373 -36.04 -9.77 -7.83
C GLN A 373 -34.69 -9.85 -8.52
N ALA A 374 -34.72 -10.21 -9.81
CA ALA A 374 -33.55 -10.20 -10.67
C ALA A 374 -32.90 -8.81 -10.70
N PRO A 375 -31.56 -8.70 -10.62
CA PRO A 375 -30.87 -7.43 -10.84
C PRO A 375 -31.11 -6.91 -12.26
N THR A 376 -31.07 -5.58 -12.41
CA THR A 376 -31.27 -4.90 -13.70
C THR A 376 -29.93 -4.48 -14.29
N TYR A 377 -29.81 -4.63 -15.60
CA TYR A 377 -28.60 -4.28 -16.36
C TYR A 377 -28.97 -3.42 -17.56
N PRO A 378 -28.09 -2.52 -18.02
CA PRO A 378 -28.40 -1.61 -19.12
C PRO A 378 -28.45 -2.29 -20.49
N HIS A 379 -27.73 -3.41 -20.67
CA HIS A 379 -27.50 -4.03 -21.98
C HIS A 379 -27.70 -5.55 -22.01
N SER A 380 -28.21 -6.13 -20.93
CA SER A 380 -28.34 -7.58 -20.77
C SER A 380 -29.56 -7.94 -19.93
N VAL A 381 -30.02 -9.17 -20.12
CA VAL A 381 -31.04 -9.79 -19.27
C VAL A 381 -30.48 -11.10 -18.77
N VAL A 382 -30.50 -11.28 -17.45
CA VAL A 382 -30.18 -12.55 -16.80
C VAL A 382 -31.50 -13.32 -16.63
N PRO A 383 -31.59 -14.59 -17.07
CA PRO A 383 -32.82 -15.38 -16.93
C PRO A 383 -33.06 -15.75 -15.47
N SER A 384 -34.12 -16.51 -15.20
CA SER A 384 -34.31 -17.16 -13.89
C SER A 384 -33.06 -17.95 -13.48
N PRO A 385 -32.79 -18.10 -12.16
CA PRO A 385 -31.66 -18.88 -11.67
C PRO A 385 -31.64 -20.33 -12.19
N PRO A 386 -30.50 -21.04 -12.04
CA PRO A 386 -30.34 -22.42 -12.51
C PRO A 386 -31.45 -23.34 -12.02
N GLU A 387 -31.65 -24.47 -12.71
CA GLU A 387 -32.66 -25.47 -12.33
C GLU A 387 -32.51 -25.86 -10.85
N GLY A 388 -33.62 -25.82 -10.10
CA GLY A 388 -33.64 -26.08 -8.67
C GLY A 388 -33.54 -24.82 -7.79
N TYR A 389 -33.29 -23.64 -8.37
CA TYR A 389 -33.22 -22.37 -7.66
C TYR A 389 -34.28 -21.38 -8.14
N THR A 390 -34.71 -20.52 -7.24
CA THR A 390 -35.50 -19.32 -7.53
C THR A 390 -34.72 -18.08 -7.12
N TRP A 391 -35.23 -16.89 -7.44
CA TRP A 391 -34.59 -15.66 -6.99
C TRP A 391 -34.66 -15.48 -5.46
N ASP A 392 -35.55 -16.19 -4.77
CA ASP A 392 -35.58 -16.21 -3.30
C ASP A 392 -34.44 -17.05 -2.69
N ASP A 393 -33.76 -17.86 -3.51
CA ASP A 393 -32.66 -18.73 -3.09
C ASP A 393 -31.27 -18.14 -3.42
N VAL A 394 -31.22 -16.91 -3.94
CA VAL A 394 -30.00 -16.25 -4.43
C VAL A 394 -29.75 -14.97 -3.65
N THR A 395 -28.52 -14.80 -3.15
CA THR A 395 -28.10 -13.57 -2.46
C THR A 395 -27.48 -12.55 -3.40
N TYR A 396 -26.63 -13.01 -4.32
CA TYR A 396 -25.92 -12.18 -5.29
C TYR A 396 -25.79 -12.84 -6.66
N VAL A 397 -25.68 -12.00 -7.69
CA VAL A 397 -25.28 -12.39 -9.04
C VAL A 397 -23.88 -11.85 -9.32
N ILE A 398 -22.94 -12.75 -9.62
CA ILE A 398 -21.60 -12.39 -10.11
C ILE A 398 -21.70 -12.15 -11.61
N GLY A 399 -21.29 -10.97 -12.07
CA GLY A 399 -21.43 -10.56 -13.46
C GLY A 399 -22.89 -10.28 -13.81
N GLY A 400 -23.34 -10.75 -14.98
CA GLY A 400 -24.63 -10.37 -15.56
C GLY A 400 -24.53 -9.27 -16.62
N PHE A 401 -23.34 -8.68 -16.78
CA PHE A 401 -23.00 -7.74 -17.85
C PHE A 401 -21.98 -8.34 -18.83
N GLY A 402 -22.22 -8.18 -20.12
CA GLY A 402 -21.25 -8.44 -21.20
C GLY A 402 -21.02 -9.90 -21.59
N TRP A 403 -20.69 -10.80 -20.64
CA TRP A 403 -20.21 -12.15 -20.96
C TRP A 403 -20.98 -13.29 -20.27
N LYS A 404 -21.07 -13.28 -18.94
CA LYS A 404 -21.69 -14.37 -18.16
C LYS A 404 -22.32 -13.89 -16.86
N ALA A 405 -23.22 -14.69 -16.32
CA ALA A 405 -23.76 -14.56 -14.96
C ALA A 405 -23.57 -15.87 -14.17
N ARG A 406 -23.24 -15.74 -12.89
CA ARG A 406 -23.20 -16.82 -11.90
C ARG A 406 -23.91 -16.34 -10.63
N PHE A 407 -24.25 -17.27 -9.75
CA PHE A 407 -25.18 -17.02 -8.65
C PHE A 407 -24.57 -17.48 -7.32
N LEU A 408 -24.83 -16.74 -6.25
CA LEU A 408 -24.52 -17.15 -4.87
C LEU A 408 -25.79 -17.63 -4.18
N ASP A 409 -25.70 -18.72 -3.43
CA ASP A 409 -26.80 -19.24 -2.62
C ASP A 409 -27.07 -18.37 -1.36
N LEU A 410 -28.04 -18.80 -0.54
CA LEU A 410 -28.43 -18.13 0.71
C LEU A 410 -27.37 -18.09 1.80
N ASN A 411 -26.30 -18.87 1.67
CA ASN A 411 -25.16 -18.85 2.58
C ASN A 411 -23.95 -18.12 1.98
N GLY A 412 -24.08 -17.57 0.76
CA GLY A 412 -23.01 -16.83 0.07
C GLY A 412 -22.02 -17.71 -0.70
N TYR A 413 -22.28 -19.01 -0.86
CA TYR A 413 -21.43 -19.87 -1.68
C TYR A 413 -21.81 -19.74 -3.16
N ILE A 414 -20.81 -19.81 -4.05
CA ILE A 414 -21.03 -19.82 -5.49
C ILE A 414 -21.71 -21.14 -5.87
N ILE A 415 -22.83 -21.08 -6.59
CA ILE A 415 -23.55 -22.26 -7.06
C ILE A 415 -22.71 -22.96 -8.14
N THR A 416 -22.40 -24.24 -7.93
CA THR A 416 -21.59 -25.11 -8.80
C THR A 416 -22.46 -26.20 -9.47
N GLY A 417 -22.02 -26.71 -10.62
CA GLY A 417 -22.74 -27.76 -11.36
C GLY A 417 -22.55 -27.70 -12.88
N ASP A 418 -23.25 -28.56 -13.62
CA ASP A 418 -23.14 -28.71 -15.07
C ASP A 418 -23.88 -27.64 -15.90
N ALA A 419 -24.85 -26.96 -15.29
CA ALA A 419 -25.72 -25.98 -15.96
C ALA A 419 -26.05 -24.78 -15.07
N VAL A 420 -25.01 -24.14 -14.52
CA VAL A 420 -25.15 -23.09 -13.47
C VAL A 420 -24.55 -21.73 -13.85
N GLN A 421 -23.83 -21.66 -14.97
CA GLN A 421 -23.35 -20.40 -15.55
C GLN A 421 -24.18 -20.06 -16.79
N TRP A 422 -24.77 -18.87 -16.80
CA TRP A 422 -25.46 -18.34 -17.96
C TRP A 422 -24.50 -17.56 -18.86
N ASN A 423 -24.42 -17.93 -20.13
CA ASN A 423 -23.63 -17.21 -21.13
C ASN A 423 -24.52 -16.21 -21.88
N LEU A 424 -24.18 -14.93 -21.78
CA LEU A 424 -25.03 -13.83 -22.27
C LEU A 424 -25.07 -13.76 -23.81
N GLU A 425 -23.95 -14.05 -24.47
CA GLU A 425 -23.84 -13.97 -25.93
C GLU A 425 -24.61 -15.08 -26.63
N THR A 426 -24.48 -16.33 -26.16
CA THR A 426 -25.14 -17.50 -26.77
C THR A 426 -26.53 -17.79 -26.19
N GLN A 427 -26.88 -17.18 -25.07
CA GLN A 427 -28.11 -17.46 -24.32
C GLN A 427 -28.24 -18.95 -23.96
N THR A 428 -27.15 -19.53 -23.45
CA THR A 428 -27.08 -20.94 -23.06
C THR A 428 -26.47 -21.12 -21.68
N TRP A 429 -26.87 -22.19 -21.01
CA TRP A 429 -26.26 -22.64 -19.75
C TRP A 429 -24.98 -23.44 -20.02
N SER A 430 -24.04 -23.35 -19.08
CA SER A 430 -22.80 -24.10 -19.06
C SER A 430 -22.37 -24.45 -17.65
N GLY A 431 -21.45 -25.40 -17.52
CA GLY A 431 -20.95 -25.86 -16.23
C GLY A 431 -19.96 -24.91 -15.58
N TYR A 432 -19.91 -24.92 -14.26
CA TYR A 432 -18.92 -24.23 -13.44
C TYR A 432 -18.62 -25.05 -12.19
N HIS A 433 -17.37 -25.49 -12.04
CA HIS A 433 -16.93 -26.38 -10.95
C HIS A 433 -17.88 -27.57 -10.76
N ALA A 434 -18.26 -28.24 -11.85
CA ALA A 434 -19.23 -29.33 -11.83
C ALA A 434 -18.80 -30.54 -10.98
N ASP A 435 -17.50 -30.64 -10.69
CA ASP A 435 -16.87 -31.62 -9.81
C ASP A 435 -16.95 -31.26 -8.31
N GLU A 436 -17.27 -30.01 -7.97
CA GLU A 436 -17.41 -29.54 -6.58
C GLU A 436 -18.87 -29.63 -6.09
N ALA A 437 -19.06 -30.00 -4.82
CA ALA A 437 -20.39 -30.08 -4.22
C ALA A 437 -21.02 -28.68 -4.04
N VAL A 438 -22.33 -28.60 -4.24
CA VAL A 438 -23.12 -27.38 -3.98
C VAL A 438 -22.89 -26.91 -2.53
N GLY A 439 -22.75 -25.60 -2.34
CA GLY A 439 -22.55 -24.98 -1.02
C GLY A 439 -21.13 -25.10 -0.47
N THR A 440 -20.14 -25.43 -1.30
CA THR A 440 -18.73 -25.57 -0.84
C THR A 440 -17.76 -24.58 -1.48
N LYS A 441 -18.16 -23.85 -2.54
CA LYS A 441 -17.29 -22.89 -3.23
C LYS A 441 -17.41 -21.49 -2.61
N PRO A 442 -16.46 -21.03 -1.79
CA PRO A 442 -16.58 -19.70 -1.19
C PRO A 442 -16.42 -18.60 -2.26
N TYR A 443 -17.05 -17.46 -2.02
CA TYR A 443 -16.82 -16.23 -2.74
C TYR A 443 -15.61 -15.49 -2.16
N ASN A 444 -14.49 -15.59 -2.85
CA ASN A 444 -13.23 -14.89 -2.54
C ASN A 444 -12.79 -13.96 -3.68
N CYS A 445 -13.71 -13.60 -4.58
CA CYS A 445 -13.43 -12.79 -5.76
C CYS A 445 -13.58 -11.28 -5.50
N GLY A 446 -13.77 -10.86 -4.25
CA GLY A 446 -14.15 -9.50 -3.89
C GLY A 446 -13.11 -8.45 -4.27
N THR A 447 -11.81 -8.77 -4.20
CA THR A 447 -10.72 -7.89 -4.64
C THR A 447 -10.96 -7.29 -6.02
N CYS A 448 -11.52 -8.07 -6.95
CA CYS A 448 -11.72 -7.62 -8.33
C CYS A 448 -13.17 -7.26 -8.69
N HIS A 449 -14.11 -7.54 -7.79
CA HIS A 449 -15.55 -7.49 -8.07
C HIS A 449 -16.34 -6.57 -7.13
N THR A 450 -15.67 -5.93 -6.17
CA THR A 450 -16.29 -5.07 -5.14
C THR A 450 -15.44 -3.84 -4.86
N THR A 451 -16.00 -2.87 -4.13
CA THR A 451 -15.28 -1.69 -3.63
C THR A 451 -14.98 -1.86 -2.15
N GLY A 452 -13.75 -1.55 -1.73
CA GLY A 452 -13.35 -1.61 -0.32
C GLY A 452 -13.34 -3.03 0.25
N TRP A 453 -12.89 -4.01 -0.56
CA TRP A 453 -12.79 -5.40 -0.12
C TRP A 453 -11.80 -5.54 1.04
N GLN A 454 -12.20 -6.29 2.06
CA GLN A 454 -11.36 -6.76 3.15
C GLN A 454 -11.52 -8.27 3.28
N THR A 455 -10.41 -8.98 3.34
CA THR A 455 -10.37 -10.42 3.64
C THR A 455 -10.76 -10.70 5.09
N LEU A 456 -11.06 -11.96 5.40
CA LEU A 456 -11.33 -12.40 6.77
C LEU A 456 -10.17 -12.12 7.72
N GLU A 457 -8.93 -12.14 7.23
CA GLU A 457 -7.74 -11.82 8.02
C GLU A 457 -7.71 -10.33 8.37
N GLU A 458 -7.97 -9.47 7.40
CA GLU A 458 -7.92 -8.01 7.56
C GLU A 458 -9.09 -7.45 8.41
N ASN A 459 -10.21 -8.16 8.51
CA ASN A 459 -11.43 -7.67 9.18
C ASN A 459 -11.80 -8.42 10.46
N GLY A 460 -10.94 -9.30 10.97
CA GLY A 460 -11.18 -10.05 12.21
C GLY A 460 -12.21 -11.18 12.08
N GLY A 461 -12.31 -11.80 10.89
CA GLY A 461 -13.16 -12.97 10.65
C GLY A 461 -14.62 -12.65 10.34
N VAL A 462 -14.91 -11.42 9.91
CA VAL A 462 -16.28 -10.98 9.62
C VAL A 462 -16.67 -11.32 8.19
N HIS A 463 -17.84 -11.93 8.02
CA HIS A 463 -18.39 -12.30 6.72
C HIS A 463 -19.43 -11.28 6.24
N GLN A 464 -19.40 -10.90 4.95
CA GLN A 464 -20.40 -10.00 4.38
C GLN A 464 -21.82 -10.50 4.62
N ASP A 465 -22.68 -9.63 5.15
CA ASP A 465 -24.08 -9.93 5.50
C ASP A 465 -24.26 -11.14 6.44
N GLY A 466 -23.20 -11.59 7.13
CA GLY A 466 -23.21 -12.81 7.94
C GLY A 466 -23.24 -14.12 7.13
N LEU A 467 -22.91 -14.06 5.83
CA LEU A 467 -22.95 -15.20 4.92
C LEU A 467 -21.62 -15.96 4.96
N GLU A 468 -21.60 -17.17 5.55
CA GLU A 468 -20.39 -17.98 5.75
C GLU A 468 -19.56 -18.20 4.45
N GLY A 469 -20.23 -18.34 3.31
CA GLY A 469 -19.60 -18.50 2.00
C GLY A 469 -18.89 -17.25 1.48
N MET A 470 -19.11 -16.07 2.06
CA MET A 470 -18.40 -14.83 1.72
C MET A 470 -17.08 -14.76 2.47
N ALA A 471 -15.94 -14.89 1.78
CA ALA A 471 -14.61 -14.93 2.39
C ALA A 471 -14.04 -13.53 2.70
N GLY A 472 -14.89 -12.60 3.15
CA GLY A 472 -14.53 -11.22 3.46
C GLY A 472 -15.76 -10.29 3.47
N THR A 473 -15.49 -8.98 3.58
CA THR A 473 -16.47 -7.89 3.54
C THR A 473 -16.12 -6.88 2.46
N PHE A 474 -17.09 -6.06 2.07
CA PHE A 474 -16.87 -4.93 1.16
C PHE A 474 -17.76 -3.75 1.52
N ALA A 475 -17.36 -2.55 1.09
CA ALA A 475 -18.16 -1.35 1.25
C ALA A 475 -19.33 -1.28 0.24
N ALA A 476 -19.09 -1.69 -1.01
CA ALA A 476 -20.13 -1.72 -2.04
C ALA A 476 -19.97 -2.91 -3.02
N PRO A 477 -21.08 -3.51 -3.50
CA PRO A 477 -21.05 -4.57 -4.51
C PRO A 477 -20.77 -3.97 -5.91
N GLY A 478 -19.81 -4.54 -6.64
CA GLY A 478 -19.32 -3.96 -7.89
C GLY A 478 -18.10 -3.07 -7.69
N VAL A 479 -17.40 -2.75 -8.78
CA VAL A 479 -16.26 -1.81 -8.76
C VAL A 479 -16.82 -0.41 -8.98
N GLU A 480 -17.08 0.29 -7.87
CA GLU A 480 -17.60 1.66 -7.82
C GLU A 480 -16.51 2.73 -7.96
N CYS A 481 -16.94 4.01 -7.97
CA CYS A 481 -16.04 5.16 -8.10
C CYS A 481 -14.85 5.07 -7.13
N GLU A 482 -15.14 4.77 -5.86
CA GLU A 482 -14.17 4.69 -4.77
C GLU A 482 -13.28 3.44 -4.85
N GLY A 483 -13.62 2.46 -5.70
CA GLY A 483 -12.73 1.34 -6.03
C GLY A 483 -11.50 1.79 -6.81
N CYS A 484 -11.59 2.89 -7.56
CA CYS A 484 -10.47 3.48 -8.31
C CYS A 484 -9.97 4.82 -7.73
N HIS A 485 -10.87 5.55 -7.03
CA HIS A 485 -10.60 6.89 -6.50
C HIS A 485 -10.30 6.92 -4.98
N GLY A 486 -10.32 5.75 -4.35
CA GLY A 486 -10.25 5.62 -2.89
C GLY A 486 -11.52 6.12 -2.19
N PRO A 487 -11.59 6.00 -0.85
CA PRO A 487 -12.71 6.45 -0.04
C PRO A 487 -12.97 7.95 -0.20
N GLY A 488 -14.24 8.32 -0.33
CA GLY A 488 -14.68 9.65 -0.74
C GLY A 488 -15.30 10.51 0.37
N GLY A 489 -15.42 10.03 1.61
CA GLY A 489 -16.06 10.75 2.71
C GLY A 489 -15.60 12.19 2.88
N ASP A 490 -14.28 12.41 3.02
CA ASP A 490 -13.70 13.75 3.14
C ASP A 490 -13.96 14.60 1.91
N HIS A 491 -13.88 13.99 0.73
CA HIS A 491 -14.11 14.68 -0.53
C HIS A 491 -15.56 15.16 -0.65
N VAL A 492 -16.54 14.36 -0.23
CA VAL A 492 -17.95 14.76 -0.19
C VAL A 492 -18.18 15.85 0.84
N GLY A 493 -17.54 15.76 2.01
CA GLY A 493 -17.62 16.78 3.07
C GLY A 493 -17.00 18.13 2.70
N GLY A 494 -15.91 18.12 1.91
CA GLY A 494 -15.21 19.31 1.47
C GLY A 494 -14.40 19.08 0.19
N PRO A 495 -14.99 19.23 -1.02
CA PRO A 495 -14.34 18.81 -2.26
C PRO A 495 -13.01 19.52 -2.55
N SER A 496 -11.92 18.74 -2.60
CA SER A 496 -10.58 19.18 -3.01
C SER A 496 -9.93 18.16 -3.95
N LYS A 497 -8.90 18.59 -4.68
CA LYS A 497 -8.06 17.67 -5.48
C LYS A 497 -7.09 16.86 -4.63
N THR A 498 -6.85 17.27 -3.39
CA THR A 498 -5.85 16.67 -2.49
C THR A 498 -6.46 15.65 -1.53
N ASN A 499 -7.79 15.62 -1.38
CA ASN A 499 -8.50 14.71 -0.47
C ASN A 499 -9.30 13.62 -1.19
N ILE A 500 -8.86 13.26 -2.40
CA ILE A 500 -9.36 12.10 -3.14
C ILE A 500 -8.18 11.46 -3.88
N GLN A 501 -8.03 10.13 -3.77
CA GLN A 501 -6.87 9.42 -4.32
C GLN A 501 -7.16 8.95 -5.75
N LYS A 502 -6.78 9.74 -6.75
CA LYS A 502 -6.89 9.30 -8.15
C LYS A 502 -5.65 8.52 -8.59
N ASP A 503 -5.72 7.20 -8.62
CA ASP A 503 -4.72 6.37 -9.29
C ASP A 503 -5.12 6.13 -10.76
N THR A 504 -4.21 6.43 -11.68
CA THR A 504 -4.42 6.28 -13.13
C THR A 504 -3.39 5.35 -13.79
N THR A 505 -2.58 4.70 -12.97
CA THR A 505 -1.55 3.78 -13.44
C THR A 505 -2.18 2.49 -13.98
N LYS A 506 -1.50 1.84 -14.92
CA LYS A 506 -1.87 0.49 -15.38
C LYS A 506 -1.79 -0.52 -14.24
N GLU A 507 -0.91 -0.33 -13.25
CA GLU A 507 -0.78 -1.17 -12.07
C GLU A 507 -2.09 -1.18 -11.27
N MET A 508 -2.78 -0.04 -11.18
CA MET A 508 -4.11 0.02 -10.56
C MET A 508 -5.12 -0.85 -11.31
N CYS A 509 -5.12 -0.84 -12.64
CA CYS A 509 -5.95 -1.76 -13.43
C CYS A 509 -5.50 -3.22 -13.23
N GLY A 510 -4.18 -3.43 -13.13
CA GLY A 510 -3.52 -4.69 -12.87
C GLY A 510 -3.85 -5.30 -11.52
N SER A 511 -4.41 -4.56 -10.56
CA SER A 511 -4.96 -5.13 -9.31
C SER A 511 -6.11 -6.12 -9.55
N CYS A 512 -6.77 -6.02 -10.71
CA CYS A 512 -7.94 -6.83 -11.06
C CYS A 512 -7.84 -7.53 -12.41
N HIS A 513 -7.06 -6.98 -13.34
CA HIS A 513 -6.90 -7.48 -14.70
C HIS A 513 -5.67 -8.38 -14.89
N PHE A 514 -5.33 -9.13 -13.85
CA PHE A 514 -4.22 -10.11 -13.81
C PHE A 514 -4.68 -11.44 -13.20
N ARG A 515 -3.87 -12.51 -13.33
CA ARG A 515 -4.09 -13.76 -12.58
C ARG A 515 -2.86 -14.34 -11.90
N ASP A 516 -1.67 -13.99 -12.35
CA ASP A 516 -0.41 -14.53 -11.83
C ASP A 516 0.51 -13.38 -11.41
N SER A 517 0.97 -13.40 -10.16
CA SER A 517 1.92 -12.40 -9.64
C SER A 517 3.28 -12.45 -10.34
N GLY A 518 3.59 -13.55 -11.05
CA GLY A 518 4.74 -13.65 -11.93
C GLY A 518 4.59 -12.97 -13.30
N HIS A 519 3.46 -12.30 -13.57
CA HIS A 519 3.11 -11.69 -14.85
C HIS A 519 3.24 -12.63 -16.04
N ARG A 520 2.96 -13.92 -15.85
CA ARG A 520 2.85 -14.86 -16.96
C ARG A 520 1.40 -14.91 -17.43
N ILE A 521 1.19 -14.80 -18.74
CA ILE A 521 -0.15 -14.82 -19.31
C ILE A 521 -0.71 -16.25 -19.25
N ALA A 522 -1.67 -16.50 -18.36
CA ALA A 522 -2.20 -17.85 -18.17
C ALA A 522 -3.19 -18.24 -19.28
N ALA A 523 -3.11 -19.49 -19.71
CA ALA A 523 -3.92 -20.08 -20.76
C ALA A 523 -4.56 -21.41 -20.29
N SER A 524 -5.65 -21.79 -20.97
CA SER A 524 -6.26 -23.12 -20.82
C SER A 524 -7.20 -23.40 -22.00
N GLY A 525 -7.22 -24.65 -22.47
CA GLY A 525 -8.13 -25.07 -23.55
C GLY A 525 -7.86 -24.37 -24.88
N GLY A 526 -6.59 -24.01 -25.14
CA GLY A 526 -6.15 -23.33 -26.35
C GLY A 526 -6.59 -21.86 -26.44
N LEU A 527 -6.87 -21.21 -25.30
CA LEU A 527 -7.21 -19.79 -25.21
C LEU A 527 -6.55 -19.17 -23.98
N ILE A 528 -6.28 -17.87 -24.03
CA ILE A 528 -5.88 -17.06 -22.88
C ILE A 528 -7.06 -17.04 -21.88
N LYS A 529 -6.78 -17.12 -20.58
CA LYS A 529 -7.83 -16.98 -19.56
C LYS A 529 -8.27 -15.51 -19.45
N HIS A 530 -9.54 -15.25 -19.17
CA HIS A 530 -9.96 -13.87 -18.83
C HIS A 530 -9.22 -13.30 -17.61
N HIS A 531 -9.14 -11.95 -17.57
CA HIS A 531 -8.40 -11.14 -16.60
C HIS A 531 -6.88 -11.22 -16.76
N GLU A 532 -6.40 -11.31 -17.99
CA GLU A 532 -4.97 -11.32 -18.30
C GLU A 532 -4.55 -10.05 -19.06
N GLN A 533 -5.46 -9.10 -19.32
CA GLN A 533 -5.16 -7.97 -20.22
C GLN A 533 -3.99 -7.11 -19.72
N TYR A 534 -3.82 -6.99 -18.41
CA TYR A 534 -2.66 -6.34 -17.83
C TYR A 534 -1.38 -7.14 -18.13
N ASP A 535 -1.39 -8.44 -17.84
CA ASP A 535 -0.27 -9.35 -18.10
C ASP A 535 0.07 -9.43 -19.60
N GLU A 536 -0.94 -9.41 -20.48
CA GLU A 536 -0.78 -9.33 -21.93
C GLU A 536 -0.06 -8.04 -22.33
N LEU A 537 -0.48 -6.88 -21.79
CA LEU A 537 0.11 -5.59 -22.13
C LEU A 537 1.56 -5.48 -21.64
N VAL A 538 1.85 -5.86 -20.39
CA VAL A 538 3.22 -5.77 -19.83
C VAL A 538 4.19 -6.76 -20.45
N ASN A 539 3.70 -7.83 -21.08
CA ASN A 539 4.52 -8.72 -21.89
C ASN A 539 4.43 -8.40 -23.40
N SER A 540 3.82 -7.28 -23.80
CA SER A 540 3.73 -6.91 -25.21
C SER A 540 4.82 -5.90 -25.59
N PRO A 541 5.03 -5.64 -26.90
CA PRO A 541 5.86 -4.50 -27.32
C PRO A 541 5.33 -3.13 -26.84
N HIS A 542 4.11 -3.06 -26.31
CA HIS A 542 3.51 -1.87 -25.71
C HIS A 542 3.59 -1.86 -24.17
N GLU A 543 4.50 -2.63 -23.56
CA GLU A 543 4.71 -2.69 -22.10
C GLU A 543 4.87 -1.32 -21.42
N PHE A 544 5.32 -0.30 -22.17
CA PHE A 544 5.53 1.06 -21.69
C PHE A 544 4.27 1.94 -21.68
N MET A 545 3.15 1.45 -22.22
CA MET A 545 1.88 2.19 -22.30
C MET A 545 1.02 2.02 -21.05
N GLU A 546 0.16 3.00 -20.80
CA GLU A 546 -0.86 2.95 -19.74
C GLU A 546 -2.21 2.56 -20.31
N CYS A 547 -3.03 1.82 -19.55
CA CYS A 547 -4.39 1.43 -19.97
C CYS A 547 -5.24 2.65 -20.35
N GLY A 548 -5.16 3.72 -19.56
CA GLY A 548 -5.91 4.97 -19.76
C GLY A 548 -5.54 5.77 -21.01
N GLN A 549 -4.44 5.42 -21.69
CA GLN A 549 -4.09 6.03 -22.99
C GLN A 549 -5.00 5.50 -24.10
N CYS A 550 -5.45 4.25 -24.00
CA CYS A 550 -6.29 3.59 -24.99
C CYS A 550 -7.76 3.48 -24.57
N HIS A 551 -8.03 3.45 -23.25
CA HIS A 551 -9.36 3.21 -22.72
C HIS A 551 -9.83 4.34 -21.78
N ASP A 552 -11.11 4.68 -21.88
CA ASP A 552 -11.79 5.48 -20.87
C ASP A 552 -12.41 4.52 -19.84
N PRO A 553 -11.90 4.47 -18.60
CA PRO A 553 -12.34 3.49 -17.60
C PRO A 553 -13.79 3.71 -17.14
N HIS A 554 -14.40 4.85 -17.48
CA HIS A 554 -15.81 5.13 -17.20
C HIS A 554 -16.74 4.62 -18.31
N LYS A 555 -16.22 4.12 -19.44
CA LYS A 555 -17.04 3.75 -20.59
C LYS A 555 -16.92 2.28 -20.91
N SER A 556 -17.98 1.74 -21.51
CA SER A 556 -17.99 0.32 -21.90
C SER A 556 -17.06 0.07 -23.08
N THR A 557 -16.21 -0.95 -22.95
CA THR A 557 -15.41 -1.53 -24.05
C THR A 557 -16.10 -2.70 -24.74
N LYS A 558 -17.20 -3.23 -24.17
CA LYS A 558 -17.97 -4.34 -24.74
C LYS A 558 -19.08 -3.88 -25.68
N TYR A 559 -19.69 -2.73 -25.39
CA TYR A 559 -20.74 -2.13 -26.19
C TYR A 559 -20.20 -0.84 -26.84
N GLU A 560 -20.68 -0.47 -28.03
CA GLU A 560 -20.19 0.68 -28.82
C GLU A 560 -20.53 2.03 -28.16
N LEU A 561 -19.88 2.32 -27.03
CA LEU A 561 -20.16 3.46 -26.15
C LEU A 561 -18.89 4.29 -25.88
N GLY A 562 -17.91 4.23 -26.78
CA GLY A 562 -16.71 5.07 -26.71
C GLY A 562 -15.72 4.68 -25.60
N GLY A 563 -15.71 3.41 -25.17
CA GLY A 563 -14.71 2.90 -24.21
C GLY A 563 -13.28 2.85 -24.74
N VAL A 564 -13.09 3.04 -26.04
CA VAL A 564 -11.78 3.27 -26.66
C VAL A 564 -11.64 4.78 -26.88
N THR A 565 -10.58 5.39 -26.35
CA THR A 565 -10.39 6.84 -26.36
C THR A 565 -10.25 7.39 -27.77
N GLU A 566 -10.79 8.59 -28.00
CA GLU A 566 -10.65 9.36 -29.24
C GLU A 566 -9.19 9.83 -29.39
N GLY A 567 -8.31 8.93 -29.83
CA GLY A 567 -6.93 8.98 -29.35
C GLY A 567 -6.13 7.74 -29.67
N ALA A 568 -6.70 6.57 -29.38
CA ALA A 568 -6.07 5.26 -29.45
C ALA A 568 -5.87 4.69 -30.87
N ASP A 569 -6.05 5.52 -31.90
CA ASP A 569 -5.86 5.11 -33.28
C ASP A 569 -4.40 4.71 -33.51
N CYS A 570 -4.19 3.43 -33.83
CA CYS A 570 -2.87 2.84 -34.05
C CYS A 570 -2.05 3.66 -35.06
N ILE A 571 -2.71 4.26 -36.06
CA ILE A 571 -2.07 5.02 -37.13
C ILE A 571 -1.41 6.30 -36.62
N LYS A 572 -1.80 6.84 -35.46
CA LYS A 572 -1.13 8.02 -34.88
C LYS A 572 0.32 7.76 -34.50
N CYS A 573 0.64 6.54 -34.05
CA CYS A 573 2.00 6.11 -33.71
C CYS A 573 2.64 5.28 -34.84
N HIS A 574 1.82 4.64 -35.67
CA HIS A 574 2.24 3.78 -36.78
C HIS A 574 1.90 4.38 -38.15
N GLY A 575 2.04 5.70 -38.32
CA GLY A 575 1.64 6.41 -39.54
C GLY A 575 2.37 6.01 -40.84
N ASP A 576 3.45 5.24 -40.71
CA ASP A 576 4.21 4.67 -41.83
C ASP A 576 3.66 3.30 -42.28
N VAL A 577 2.68 2.75 -41.56
CA VAL A 577 2.03 1.47 -41.87
C VAL A 577 0.80 1.72 -42.74
N GLU A 578 0.83 1.25 -43.97
CA GLU A 578 -0.28 1.37 -44.93
C GLU A 578 -0.82 -0.03 -45.25
N ILE A 579 -2.10 -0.28 -44.98
CA ILE A 579 -2.78 -1.54 -45.37
C ILE A 579 -3.02 -1.50 -46.88
N LYS A 580 -2.03 -1.94 -47.66
CA LYS A 580 -2.07 -1.98 -49.14
C LYS A 580 -2.75 -3.22 -49.69
N VAL A 581 -3.53 -3.92 -48.86
CA VAL A 581 -4.14 -5.19 -49.22
C VAL A 581 -5.53 -4.96 -49.78
N ALA A 582 -5.73 -5.35 -51.05
CA ALA A 582 -7.03 -5.29 -51.71
C ALA A 582 -8.06 -6.14 -50.94
N GLY A 583 -9.17 -5.53 -50.54
CA GLY A 583 -10.21 -6.17 -49.73
C GLY A 583 -10.02 -6.05 -48.20
N MET A 584 -8.84 -5.59 -47.72
CA MET A 584 -8.58 -5.33 -46.30
C MET A 584 -8.55 -3.84 -45.94
N ALA A 585 -8.68 -2.94 -46.93
CA ALA A 585 -8.65 -1.49 -46.71
C ALA A 585 -9.77 -0.97 -45.78
N ASP A 586 -10.85 -1.74 -45.62
CA ASP A 586 -11.98 -1.41 -44.74
C ASP A 586 -11.88 -2.06 -43.35
N HIS A 587 -10.82 -2.82 -43.06
CA HIS A 587 -10.61 -3.49 -41.77
C HIS A 587 -9.70 -2.65 -40.85
N SER A 588 -10.00 -2.66 -39.55
CA SER A 588 -9.23 -1.94 -38.53
C SER A 588 -7.99 -2.71 -38.09
N CYS A 589 -6.98 -2.03 -37.54
CA CYS A 589 -5.74 -2.66 -37.08
C CYS A 589 -6.01 -3.74 -36.02
N GLU A 590 -6.95 -3.46 -35.11
CA GLU A 590 -7.37 -4.31 -34.01
C GLU A 590 -7.96 -5.64 -34.50
N SER A 591 -8.57 -5.66 -35.70
CA SER A 591 -9.18 -6.87 -36.25
C SER A 591 -8.18 -8.01 -36.47
N CYS A 592 -6.90 -7.69 -36.69
CA CYS A 592 -5.83 -8.68 -36.84
C CYS A 592 -4.87 -8.70 -35.66
N HIS A 593 -4.55 -7.53 -35.09
CA HIS A 593 -3.54 -7.40 -34.03
C HIS A 593 -4.11 -7.62 -32.62
N MET A 594 -5.43 -7.56 -32.46
CA MET A 594 -6.13 -7.81 -31.19
C MET A 594 -7.26 -8.83 -31.37
N PRO A 595 -6.97 -10.03 -31.94
CA PRO A 595 -8.02 -11.00 -32.22
C PRO A 595 -8.60 -11.54 -30.91
N LYS A 596 -9.78 -12.16 -31.02
CA LYS A 596 -10.43 -12.80 -29.87
C LYS A 596 -9.71 -14.07 -29.46
N ALA A 597 -8.60 -13.95 -28.72
CA ALA A 597 -7.80 -15.08 -28.24
C ALA A 597 -8.02 -15.40 -26.75
N THR A 598 -8.85 -14.62 -26.07
CA THR A 598 -9.12 -14.73 -24.62
C THR A 598 -10.52 -15.23 -24.36
N LYS A 599 -10.69 -16.17 -23.40
CA LYS A 599 -11.97 -16.76 -23.01
C LYS A 599 -12.44 -16.25 -21.64
N SER A 600 -13.58 -15.57 -21.65
CA SER A 600 -14.39 -15.24 -20.48
C SER A 600 -15.54 -16.20 -20.28
N ALA A 601 -16.42 -16.35 -21.26
CA ALA A 601 -17.65 -17.14 -21.17
C ALA A 601 -17.71 -18.21 -22.26
N VAL A 602 -17.67 -17.78 -23.52
CA VAL A 602 -17.92 -18.64 -24.67
C VAL A 602 -16.67 -18.80 -25.53
N LYS A 603 -16.74 -19.82 -26.38
CA LYS A 603 -15.73 -20.15 -27.38
C LYS A 603 -16.50 -20.42 -28.66
N THR A 604 -16.27 -19.64 -29.70
CA THR A 604 -17.20 -19.53 -30.84
C THR A 604 -16.91 -20.48 -31.99
N ALA A 605 -15.85 -21.31 -31.91
CA ALA A 605 -15.61 -22.47 -32.78
C ALA A 605 -14.52 -23.38 -32.18
N GLU A 606 -14.33 -24.59 -32.73
CA GLU A 606 -13.22 -25.50 -32.41
C GLU A 606 -12.03 -25.33 -33.39
N PHE A 607 -10.78 -25.27 -32.91
CA PHE A 607 -9.53 -25.28 -33.69
C PHE A 607 -8.74 -26.54 -33.44
N ASP A 608 -8.37 -27.13 -34.55
CA ASP A 608 -7.35 -28.14 -34.65
C ASP A 608 -6.37 -27.67 -35.72
N LYS A 609 -5.08 -27.58 -35.36
CA LYS A 609 -4.01 -27.17 -36.28
C LYS A 609 -3.78 -28.22 -37.37
N GLU A 610 -4.23 -29.46 -37.17
CA GLU A 610 -4.20 -30.52 -38.18
C GLU A 610 -5.40 -30.45 -39.14
N ASP A 611 -6.52 -29.83 -38.74
CA ASP A 611 -7.78 -29.77 -39.54
C ASP A 611 -8.20 -28.34 -39.99
N ASP A 612 -7.33 -27.31 -39.86
CA ASP A 612 -7.54 -25.93 -40.36
C ASP A 612 -8.80 -25.17 -39.81
N THR A 613 -9.37 -25.57 -38.67
CA THR A 613 -10.51 -24.85 -38.03
C THR A 613 -10.04 -23.90 -36.93
N GLY A 614 -10.75 -22.80 -36.58
CA GLY A 614 -10.35 -21.66 -35.69
C GLY A 614 -10.94 -21.64 -34.26
N PHE A 615 -10.15 -21.41 -33.18
CA PHE A 615 -10.65 -21.20 -31.82
C PHE A 615 -10.75 -19.69 -31.64
N LEU A 616 -11.96 -19.16 -31.55
CA LEU A 616 -12.15 -17.78 -31.13
C LEU A 616 -12.70 -17.75 -29.71
N GLY A 617 -12.02 -17.00 -28.86
CA GLY A 617 -12.54 -16.55 -27.58
C GLY A 617 -13.60 -15.46 -27.75
N ASP A 618 -13.87 -14.74 -26.67
CA ASP A 618 -14.89 -13.70 -26.60
C ASP A 618 -14.35 -12.37 -26.03
N ILE A 619 -13.03 -12.29 -25.85
CA ILE A 619 -12.26 -11.10 -25.46
C ILE A 619 -11.07 -10.93 -26.41
N SER A 620 -10.85 -9.70 -26.87
CA SER A 620 -9.68 -9.30 -27.67
C SER A 620 -8.38 -9.38 -26.88
N SER A 621 -7.34 -9.93 -27.51
CA SER A 621 -5.99 -9.98 -26.95
C SER A 621 -5.31 -8.62 -26.96
N HIS A 622 -4.40 -8.39 -26.02
CA HIS A 622 -3.58 -7.18 -25.90
C HIS A 622 -2.08 -7.49 -26.09
N THR A 623 -1.76 -8.50 -26.90
CA THR A 623 -0.37 -8.89 -27.23
C THR A 623 0.18 -8.20 -28.48
N PHE A 624 -0.70 -7.76 -29.39
CA PHE A 624 -0.45 -6.95 -30.60
C PHE A 624 0.44 -7.57 -31.69
N LYS A 625 1.58 -8.18 -31.35
CA LYS A 625 2.57 -8.65 -32.32
C LYS A 625 2.15 -9.97 -32.96
N ILE A 626 2.00 -9.98 -34.28
CA ILE A 626 1.69 -11.20 -35.05
C ILE A 626 2.99 -11.96 -35.36
N ASN A 627 3.09 -13.22 -34.93
CA ASN A 627 4.13 -14.14 -35.36
C ASN A 627 3.69 -14.84 -36.66
N THR A 628 4.48 -14.64 -37.71
CA THR A 628 4.21 -15.14 -39.07
C THR A 628 4.94 -16.46 -39.38
N ASN A 629 5.68 -17.02 -38.42
CA ASN A 629 6.31 -18.32 -38.58
C ASN A 629 5.25 -19.44 -38.47
N PRO A 630 5.07 -20.30 -39.49
CA PRO A 630 4.10 -21.40 -39.45
C PRO A 630 4.35 -22.42 -38.32
N ASP A 631 5.60 -22.54 -37.88
CA ASP A 631 5.99 -23.43 -36.78
C ASP A 631 5.75 -22.82 -35.39
N ALA A 632 5.38 -21.53 -35.30
CA ALA A 632 5.09 -20.89 -34.03
C ALA A 632 3.84 -21.48 -33.39
N MET A 633 3.88 -21.57 -32.05
CA MET A 633 2.74 -21.94 -31.23
C MET A 633 2.40 -20.76 -30.33
N MET A 634 1.12 -20.44 -30.19
CA MET A 634 0.67 -19.36 -29.31
C MET A 634 0.82 -19.72 -27.84
N PHE A 635 0.70 -21.01 -27.51
CA PHE A 635 0.74 -21.50 -26.14
C PHE A 635 1.89 -22.47 -25.93
N THR A 636 2.32 -22.56 -24.67
CA THR A 636 3.33 -23.52 -24.24
C THR A 636 2.90 -24.95 -24.54
N ALA A 637 3.86 -25.86 -24.64
CA ALA A 637 3.57 -27.27 -24.95
C ALA A 637 2.60 -27.94 -23.95
N ASP A 638 2.53 -27.45 -22.71
CA ASP A 638 1.57 -27.90 -21.68
C ASP A 638 0.23 -27.13 -21.70
N GLY A 639 0.10 -26.15 -22.60
CA GLY A 639 -1.09 -25.33 -22.80
C GLY A 639 -1.42 -24.36 -21.66
N LYS A 640 -0.50 -24.18 -20.70
CA LYS A 640 -0.77 -23.40 -19.47
C LYS A 640 -0.49 -21.91 -19.61
N PHE A 641 0.33 -21.50 -20.57
CA PHE A 641 0.74 -20.10 -20.73
C PHE A 641 0.86 -19.72 -22.21
N VAL A 642 0.84 -18.42 -22.50
CA VAL A 642 1.24 -17.89 -23.80
C VAL A 642 2.76 -18.01 -23.97
N GLU A 643 3.21 -18.37 -25.17
CA GLU A 643 4.63 -18.40 -25.53
C GLU A 643 5.17 -16.99 -25.74
N LEU A 644 6.41 -16.78 -25.30
CA LEU A 644 7.13 -15.52 -25.50
C LEU A 644 8.17 -15.69 -26.61
N ASP A 645 8.38 -14.63 -27.38
CA ASP A 645 9.44 -14.60 -28.38
C ASP A 645 10.84 -14.46 -27.75
N ALA A 646 11.88 -14.43 -28.59
CA ALA A 646 13.27 -14.31 -28.13
C ALA A 646 13.57 -12.96 -27.45
N GLU A 647 12.73 -11.96 -27.65
CA GLU A 647 12.79 -10.66 -26.98
C GLU A 647 11.97 -10.62 -25.69
N GLY A 648 11.27 -11.71 -25.34
CA GLY A 648 10.43 -11.81 -24.16
C GLY A 648 9.00 -11.30 -24.36
N HIS A 649 8.55 -11.05 -25.59
CA HIS A 649 7.20 -10.55 -25.83
C HIS A 649 6.20 -11.67 -26.14
N ALA A 650 5.00 -11.54 -25.59
CA ALA A 650 3.85 -12.32 -25.96
C ALA A 650 3.45 -12.01 -27.41
N ILE A 651 3.10 -13.07 -28.13
CA ILE A 651 2.81 -13.03 -29.55
C ILE A 651 1.44 -13.65 -29.83
N VAL A 652 0.76 -13.11 -30.82
CA VAL A 652 -0.40 -13.75 -31.43
C VAL A 652 0.04 -14.44 -32.71
N THR A 653 -0.44 -15.65 -32.96
CA THR A 653 -0.09 -16.38 -34.17
C THR A 653 -1.09 -16.09 -35.30
N ALA A 654 -0.66 -16.26 -36.56
CA ALA A 654 -1.47 -15.90 -37.72
C ALA A 654 -2.81 -16.65 -37.80
N ASP A 655 -2.89 -17.87 -37.26
CA ASP A 655 -4.12 -18.62 -37.10
C ASP A 655 -5.14 -17.90 -36.21
N PHE A 656 -4.73 -17.21 -35.13
CA PHE A 656 -5.65 -16.38 -34.35
C PHE A 656 -6.02 -15.08 -35.07
N ALA A 657 -5.07 -14.45 -35.77
CA ALA A 657 -5.29 -13.19 -36.47
C ALA A 657 -6.18 -13.34 -37.72
N CYS A 658 -6.13 -14.49 -38.40
CA CYS A 658 -6.77 -14.70 -39.70
C CYS A 658 -7.97 -15.68 -39.66
N ALA A 659 -7.97 -16.69 -38.80
CA ALA A 659 -8.99 -17.73 -38.82
C ALA A 659 -10.38 -17.22 -38.43
N ALA A 660 -10.48 -16.06 -37.78
CA ALA A 660 -11.76 -15.41 -37.52
C ALA A 660 -12.56 -15.10 -38.80
N CYS A 661 -11.85 -14.80 -39.89
CA CYS A 661 -12.46 -14.51 -41.19
C CYS A 661 -12.30 -15.67 -42.16
N HIS A 662 -11.16 -16.35 -42.14
CA HIS A 662 -10.76 -17.33 -43.15
C HIS A 662 -10.85 -18.79 -42.69
N GLY A 663 -11.32 -19.07 -41.47
CA GLY A 663 -11.59 -20.43 -41.03
C GLY A 663 -12.91 -20.99 -41.58
N LYS A 664 -13.17 -22.26 -41.30
CA LYS A 664 -14.34 -23.04 -41.73
C LYS A 664 -15.72 -22.38 -41.48
N ASP A 665 -15.83 -21.59 -40.41
CA ASP A 665 -17.04 -20.84 -40.04
C ASP A 665 -16.85 -19.30 -40.14
N GLY A 666 -15.79 -18.88 -40.83
CA GLY A 666 -15.45 -17.48 -41.01
C GLY A 666 -16.36 -16.74 -42.00
N ILE A 667 -16.31 -15.41 -41.98
CA ILE A 667 -17.11 -14.54 -42.86
C ILE A 667 -16.54 -14.39 -44.28
N ALA A 668 -15.32 -14.86 -44.51
CA ALA A 668 -14.62 -14.79 -45.79
C ALA A 668 -14.43 -16.21 -46.38
N SER A 669 -13.80 -16.28 -47.56
CA SER A 669 -13.44 -17.57 -48.15
C SER A 669 -12.55 -18.35 -47.20
N GLU A 670 -12.90 -19.61 -46.96
CA GLU A 670 -12.08 -20.56 -46.20
C GLU A 670 -10.69 -20.69 -46.84
N GLN A 671 -9.64 -20.64 -46.01
CA GLN A 671 -8.24 -20.76 -46.41
C GLN A 671 -7.50 -21.69 -45.45
N THR A 672 -6.44 -22.34 -45.94
CA THR A 672 -5.58 -23.19 -45.11
C THR A 672 -4.72 -22.37 -44.15
N ALA A 673 -4.25 -22.95 -43.04
CA ALA A 673 -3.31 -22.30 -42.15
C ALA A 673 -2.02 -21.88 -42.91
N ALA A 674 -1.52 -22.73 -43.80
CA ALA A 674 -0.36 -22.42 -44.63
C ALA A 674 -0.55 -21.15 -45.47
N TRP A 675 -1.76 -20.94 -46.02
CA TRP A 675 -2.10 -19.71 -46.71
C TRP A 675 -2.08 -18.51 -45.75
N MET A 676 -2.67 -18.63 -44.56
CA MET A 676 -2.72 -17.52 -43.59
C MET A 676 -1.32 -17.08 -43.14
N PHE A 677 -0.45 -18.02 -42.78
CA PHE A 677 0.93 -17.71 -42.38
C PHE A 677 1.75 -17.10 -43.52
N ALA A 678 1.63 -17.62 -44.75
CA ALA A 678 2.33 -17.07 -45.91
C ALA A 678 1.88 -15.63 -46.21
N ASN A 679 0.58 -15.37 -46.19
CA ASN A 679 0.05 -14.03 -46.44
C ASN A 679 0.39 -13.06 -45.31
N ALA A 680 0.33 -13.50 -44.04
CA ALA A 680 0.78 -12.69 -42.91
C ALA A 680 2.26 -12.31 -43.04
N ALA A 681 3.14 -13.25 -43.43
CA ALA A 681 4.55 -12.97 -43.68
C ALA A 681 4.76 -11.94 -44.81
N ILE A 682 4.02 -12.06 -45.91
CA ILE A 682 4.07 -11.13 -47.06
C ILE A 682 3.65 -9.71 -46.64
N VAL A 683 2.55 -9.58 -45.89
CA VAL A 683 2.07 -8.29 -45.38
C VAL A 683 3.14 -7.62 -44.51
N HIS A 684 3.80 -8.37 -43.63
CA HIS A 684 4.82 -7.83 -42.71
C HIS A 684 6.19 -7.58 -43.36
N THR A 685 6.48 -8.14 -44.55
CA THR A 685 7.79 -8.02 -45.22
C THR A 685 7.79 -7.17 -46.49
N SER A 686 6.64 -7.00 -47.16
CA SER A 686 6.59 -6.40 -48.51
C SER A 686 5.43 -5.45 -48.76
N GLY A 687 4.43 -5.37 -47.87
CA GLY A 687 3.32 -4.42 -48.01
C GLY A 687 2.47 -4.61 -49.28
N GLN A 688 2.41 -5.78 -49.89
CA GLN A 688 1.46 -6.12 -50.96
C GLN A 688 1.10 -7.61 -50.90
N LEU A 689 -0.19 -7.96 -50.84
CA LEU A 689 -0.61 -9.32 -51.22
C LEU A 689 -0.60 -9.44 -52.74
N VAL A 690 0.10 -10.47 -53.23
CA VAL A 690 -0.03 -10.90 -54.61
C VAL A 690 -1.19 -11.89 -54.64
N ASP A 691 -2.31 -11.50 -55.26
CA ASP A 691 -3.40 -12.43 -55.57
C ASP A 691 -2.88 -13.53 -56.50
N THR A 692 -2.50 -14.65 -55.90
CA THR A 692 -2.11 -15.85 -56.64
C THR A 692 -2.77 -17.02 -55.97
N GLY A 693 -3.67 -17.70 -56.68
CA GLY A 693 -4.34 -18.91 -56.20
C GLY A 693 -3.36 -19.96 -55.65
N GLU A 694 -3.89 -20.87 -54.84
CA GLU A 694 -3.16 -21.86 -54.00
C GLU A 694 -1.92 -22.51 -54.66
N GLU A 695 -1.95 -22.79 -55.96
CA GLU A 695 -0.85 -23.44 -56.68
C GLU A 695 0.42 -22.56 -56.86
N ARG A 696 0.33 -21.23 -56.73
CA ARG A 696 1.48 -20.32 -56.93
C ARG A 696 2.17 -19.88 -55.65
N VAL A 697 1.48 -19.86 -54.51
CA VAL A 697 2.08 -19.53 -53.18
C VAL A 697 3.08 -20.61 -52.76
N LEU A 698 2.80 -21.88 -53.06
CA LEU A 698 3.72 -23.00 -52.81
C LEU A 698 4.95 -23.00 -53.74
N ALA A 699 4.93 -22.26 -54.86
CA ALA A 699 6.02 -22.20 -55.82
C ALA A 699 7.05 -21.10 -55.52
N SER A 700 6.72 -20.11 -54.68
CA SER A 700 7.65 -19.07 -54.20
C SER A 700 8.30 -19.39 -52.86
N LEU A 701 7.76 -20.36 -52.11
CA LEU A 701 8.45 -20.98 -50.98
C LEU A 701 9.57 -21.90 -51.52
N PRO A 702 10.79 -21.85 -50.96
CA PRO A 702 11.88 -22.70 -51.41
C PRO A 702 11.54 -24.17 -51.18
N THR A 703 11.09 -24.85 -52.24
CA THR A 703 10.95 -26.30 -52.25
C THR A 703 12.29 -26.95 -52.57
N LYS A 704 12.92 -27.58 -51.57
CA LYS A 704 13.49 -28.95 -51.64
C LYS A 704 14.44 -29.27 -50.49
N GLY A 705 14.20 -30.45 -49.91
CA GLY A 705 15.22 -31.49 -49.93
C GLY A 705 15.97 -31.71 -48.62
N ARG A 706 15.66 -32.85 -47.98
CA ARG A 706 16.46 -33.51 -46.96
C ARG A 706 17.96 -33.43 -47.25
N GLY A 707 18.70 -32.99 -46.22
CA GLY A 707 20.15 -33.22 -46.08
C GLY A 707 21.02 -32.02 -46.42
N LEU A 708 21.14 -31.07 -45.48
CA LEU A 708 22.35 -30.26 -45.38
C LEU A 708 22.68 -30.04 -43.89
N THR A 709 23.84 -30.56 -43.52
CA THR A 709 24.53 -30.37 -42.24
C THR A 709 24.57 -28.90 -41.84
N ILE A 710 24.32 -28.66 -40.55
CA ILE A 710 24.61 -27.40 -39.87
C ILE A 710 26.07 -27.02 -40.12
N SER A 711 26.30 -25.97 -40.89
CA SER A 711 27.55 -25.21 -40.85
C SER A 711 27.22 -23.72 -40.94
N GLY A 712 27.20 -23.08 -39.76
CA GLY A 712 27.37 -21.64 -39.59
C GLY A 712 26.22 -20.75 -40.07
N ALA A 713 25.26 -20.51 -39.17
CA ALA A 713 24.56 -19.22 -39.17
C ALA A 713 25.60 -18.11 -38.95
N VAL A 714 25.77 -17.22 -39.92
CA VAL A 714 26.41 -15.93 -39.66
C VAL A 714 25.35 -15.09 -38.96
N ALA A 715 25.50 -14.94 -37.65
CA ALA A 715 24.77 -13.99 -36.84
C ALA A 715 24.96 -12.57 -37.40
N GLY A 716 23.88 -11.90 -37.80
CA GLY A 716 23.86 -10.45 -37.94
C GLY A 716 23.78 -9.82 -36.55
N GLY A 717 24.89 -9.75 -35.83
CA GLY A 717 24.95 -9.04 -34.54
C GLY A 717 24.68 -7.54 -34.73
N ARG A 718 23.89 -6.93 -33.84
CA ARG A 718 23.65 -5.47 -33.79
C ARG A 718 24.98 -4.71 -33.84
N ARG A 719 25.12 -3.69 -34.69
CA ARG A 719 26.38 -2.94 -34.87
C ARG A 719 26.63 -1.90 -33.77
N MET A 720 25.64 -1.63 -32.94
CA MET A 720 25.77 -0.81 -31.73
C MET A 720 24.87 -1.30 -30.59
N ARG A 721 25.18 -0.88 -29.35
CA ARG A 721 24.40 -1.14 -28.14
C ARG A 721 24.23 0.13 -27.31
N LEU A 722 23.04 0.36 -26.78
CA LEU A 722 22.75 1.44 -25.83
C LEU A 722 22.49 0.80 -24.46
N ARG A 723 23.30 1.11 -23.46
CA ARG A 723 23.31 0.46 -22.13
C ARG A 723 22.57 1.28 -21.06
N GLY A 724 21.77 2.26 -21.47
CA GLY A 724 21.04 3.11 -20.55
C GLY A 724 21.84 4.30 -20.00
N SER A 725 21.18 5.06 -19.13
CA SER A 725 21.73 6.19 -18.39
C SER A 725 21.82 5.84 -16.90
N GLN A 726 22.94 6.13 -16.22
CA GLN A 726 23.10 5.86 -14.78
C GLN A 726 23.72 7.06 -14.04
N PRO A 727 23.12 7.52 -12.92
CA PRO A 727 21.87 7.04 -12.33
C PRO A 727 20.63 7.39 -13.19
N ASN A 728 19.54 6.66 -13.03
CA ASN A 728 18.23 6.96 -13.61
C ASN A 728 17.12 6.41 -12.70
N PRO A 729 16.30 7.25 -12.03
CA PRO A 729 16.28 8.72 -12.14
C PRO A 729 17.56 9.41 -11.65
N PHE A 730 17.81 10.65 -12.07
CA PHE A 730 18.98 11.45 -11.66
C PHE A 730 18.61 12.88 -11.24
N ASN A 731 19.37 13.47 -10.32
CA ASN A 731 19.11 14.80 -9.76
C ASN A 731 19.98 15.94 -10.33
N SER A 732 21.14 15.61 -10.89
CA SER A 732 22.16 16.61 -11.29
C SER A 732 22.85 16.25 -12.61
N SER A 733 23.26 14.98 -12.76
CA SER A 733 23.77 14.45 -14.02
C SER A 733 23.58 12.94 -14.12
N THR A 734 23.58 12.43 -15.35
CA THR A 734 23.57 11.00 -15.64
C THR A 734 24.61 10.66 -16.71
N MET A 735 25.15 9.45 -16.64
CA MET A 735 26.09 8.91 -17.62
C MET A 735 25.36 7.99 -18.59
N ILE A 736 25.33 8.36 -19.87
CA ILE A 736 24.79 7.54 -20.97
C ILE A 736 25.92 6.65 -21.50
N ASN A 737 25.72 5.34 -21.43
CA ASN A 737 26.72 4.34 -21.85
C ASN A 737 26.29 3.69 -23.17
N TYR A 738 27.18 3.62 -24.16
CA TYR A 738 26.91 2.95 -25.44
C TYR A 738 28.15 2.33 -26.06
N GLU A 739 27.95 1.37 -26.96
CA GLU A 739 29.01 0.65 -27.66
C GLU A 739 28.76 0.69 -29.16
N ILE A 740 29.85 0.78 -29.92
CA ILE A 740 29.82 0.78 -31.38
C ILE A 740 30.84 -0.26 -31.86
N ILE A 741 30.43 -1.12 -32.78
CA ILE A 741 31.20 -2.29 -33.21
C ILE A 741 31.95 -2.01 -34.52
N GLU A 742 31.55 -0.98 -35.28
CA GLU A 742 32.19 -0.54 -36.52
C GLU A 742 32.33 0.98 -36.59
N ALA A 743 33.40 1.48 -37.20
CA ALA A 743 33.61 2.92 -37.38
C ALA A 743 32.41 3.55 -38.13
N SER A 744 31.71 4.49 -37.50
CA SER A 744 30.47 5.03 -38.05
C SER A 744 30.22 6.49 -37.60
N PRO A 745 29.48 7.30 -38.38
CA PRO A 745 29.00 8.60 -37.94
C PRO A 745 27.99 8.41 -36.80
N VAL A 746 28.30 8.96 -35.62
CA VAL A 746 27.50 8.79 -34.41
C VAL A 746 26.79 10.08 -34.07
N ARG A 747 25.51 9.96 -33.76
CA ARG A 747 24.69 11.05 -33.25
C ARG A 747 23.93 10.60 -32.00
N LEU A 748 24.18 11.28 -30.88
CA LEU A 748 23.45 11.10 -29.64
C LEU A 748 22.71 12.40 -29.33
N GLU A 749 21.38 12.35 -29.33
CA GLU A 749 20.52 13.52 -29.14
C GLU A 749 19.49 13.27 -28.03
N VAL A 750 19.11 14.32 -27.32
CA VAL A 750 18.10 14.32 -26.26
C VAL A 750 16.89 15.14 -26.71
N PHE A 751 15.69 14.65 -26.39
CA PHE A 751 14.40 15.20 -26.75
C PHE A 751 13.50 15.27 -25.51
N ASP A 752 12.58 16.23 -25.49
CA ASP A 752 11.47 16.23 -24.54
C ASP A 752 10.32 15.31 -25.00
N MET A 753 9.28 15.19 -24.18
CA MET A 753 8.12 14.34 -24.46
C MET A 753 7.23 14.83 -25.60
N THR A 754 7.40 16.07 -26.08
CA THR A 754 6.73 16.56 -27.30
C THR A 754 7.49 16.18 -28.57
N GLY A 755 8.67 15.56 -28.43
CA GLY A 755 9.57 15.25 -29.53
C GLY A 755 10.47 16.41 -29.93
N GLN A 756 10.46 17.53 -29.18
CA GLN A 756 11.35 18.64 -29.44
C GLN A 756 12.77 18.27 -29.01
N LYS A 757 13.74 18.47 -29.91
CA LYS A 757 15.16 18.22 -29.60
C LYS A 757 15.69 19.28 -28.63
N VAL A 758 16.10 18.86 -27.44
CA VAL A 758 16.62 19.75 -26.39
C VAL A 758 18.14 19.88 -26.45
N ARG A 759 18.86 18.83 -26.85
CA ARG A 759 20.34 18.86 -26.91
C ARG A 759 20.92 17.79 -27.84
N THR A 760 22.07 18.09 -28.46
CA THR A 760 22.93 17.10 -29.11
C THR A 760 24.16 16.88 -28.24
N LEU A 761 24.44 15.63 -27.87
CA LEU A 761 25.55 15.24 -27.01
C LEU A 761 26.74 14.71 -27.81
N VAL A 762 26.48 14.03 -28.93
CA VAL A 762 27.51 13.47 -29.84
C VAL A 762 27.06 13.73 -31.27
N ASN A 763 27.99 14.13 -32.16
CA ASN A 763 27.74 14.31 -33.59
C ASN A 763 29.07 14.28 -34.39
N PHE A 764 29.79 13.16 -34.31
CA PHE A 764 31.03 12.94 -35.06
C PHE A 764 31.26 11.45 -35.32
N THR A 765 32.23 11.12 -36.16
CA THR A 765 32.58 9.71 -36.45
C THR A 765 33.38 9.12 -35.30
N GLN A 766 32.95 7.97 -34.79
CA GLN A 766 33.64 7.25 -33.72
C GLN A 766 34.14 5.89 -34.21
N GLU A 767 35.32 5.49 -33.73
CA GLU A 767 35.90 4.16 -33.97
C GLU A 767 35.16 3.09 -33.14
N PRO A 768 35.34 1.79 -33.43
CA PRO A 768 34.78 0.73 -32.59
C PRO A 768 35.23 0.86 -31.13
N GLY A 769 34.31 0.80 -30.18
CA GLY A 769 34.60 0.93 -28.75
C GLY A 769 33.38 1.18 -27.88
N SER A 770 33.62 1.21 -26.57
CA SER A 770 32.64 1.60 -25.54
C SER A 770 32.83 3.06 -25.16
N TYR A 771 31.74 3.79 -25.07
CA TYR A 771 31.71 5.24 -24.86
C TYR A 771 30.78 5.60 -23.70
N GLN A 772 31.14 6.66 -22.99
CA GLN A 772 30.35 7.23 -21.90
C GLN A 772 30.23 8.74 -22.11
N ILE A 773 29.00 9.26 -22.10
CA ILE A 773 28.72 10.69 -22.20
C ILE A 773 27.91 11.13 -20.99
N MET A 774 28.33 12.22 -20.36
CA MET A 774 27.56 12.85 -19.28
C MET A 774 26.51 13.80 -19.87
N TRP A 775 25.30 13.74 -19.35
CA TRP A 775 24.32 14.80 -19.52
C TRP A 775 23.90 15.38 -18.15
N ASN A 776 23.83 16.70 -18.06
CA ASN A 776 23.60 17.44 -16.82
C ASN A 776 22.20 18.08 -16.75
N GLY A 777 21.21 17.52 -17.47
CA GLY A 777 19.83 18.03 -17.46
C GLY A 777 19.65 19.44 -18.04
N ARG A 778 20.60 19.92 -18.86
CA ARG A 778 20.54 21.25 -19.49
C ARG A 778 20.34 21.16 -21.01
N ASP A 779 19.62 22.13 -21.56
CA ASP A 779 19.41 22.31 -23.01
C ASP A 779 20.67 22.81 -23.74
N ALA A 780 20.56 23.06 -25.05
CA ALA A 780 21.64 23.56 -25.88
C ALA A 780 22.15 24.98 -25.50
N ASP A 781 21.32 25.79 -24.84
CA ASP A 781 21.65 27.15 -24.39
C ASP A 781 22.15 27.18 -22.94
N GLY A 782 22.29 26.01 -22.30
CA GLY A 782 22.74 25.86 -20.92
C GLY A 782 21.65 26.12 -19.87
N ARG A 783 20.39 26.29 -20.29
CA ARG A 783 19.27 26.45 -19.38
C ARG A 783 18.91 25.11 -18.76
N GLU A 784 18.45 25.16 -17.52
CA GLU A 784 17.99 23.96 -16.84
C GLU A 784 16.62 23.52 -17.36
N LEU A 785 16.46 22.22 -17.51
CA LEU A 785 15.20 21.61 -17.89
C LEU A 785 14.34 21.30 -16.64
N ALA A 786 13.05 21.06 -16.82
CA ALA A 786 12.11 20.75 -15.74
C ALA A 786 12.25 19.28 -15.29
N THR A 787 11.75 18.97 -14.08
CA THR A 787 11.55 17.58 -13.65
C THR A 787 10.65 16.86 -14.65
N GLY A 788 11.06 15.69 -15.12
CA GLY A 788 10.31 14.93 -16.10
C GLY A 788 11.14 13.92 -16.88
N THR A 789 10.44 13.19 -17.75
CA THR A 789 11.04 12.19 -18.63
C THR A 789 11.58 12.85 -19.89
N TYR A 790 12.78 12.45 -20.29
CA TYR A 790 13.43 12.85 -21.54
C TYR A 790 13.78 11.60 -22.34
N LEU A 791 13.68 11.70 -23.66
CA LEU A 791 14.09 10.64 -24.58
C LEU A 791 15.48 10.94 -25.12
N TYR A 792 16.31 9.93 -25.32
CA TYR A 792 17.55 10.08 -26.06
C TYR A 792 17.67 9.04 -27.17
N ARG A 793 18.25 9.49 -28.27
CA ARG A 793 18.40 8.72 -29.51
C ARG A 793 19.87 8.60 -29.85
N LEU A 794 20.36 7.36 -29.93
CA LEU A 794 21.66 7.04 -30.48
C LEU A 794 21.48 6.57 -31.93
N GLN A 795 22.19 7.19 -32.86
CA GLN A 795 22.24 6.80 -34.26
C GLN A 795 23.70 6.53 -34.66
N ALA A 796 23.95 5.39 -35.29
CA ALA A 796 25.24 5.02 -35.85
C ALA A 796 25.01 4.49 -37.28
N GLY A 797 25.30 5.30 -38.29
CA GLY A 797 24.91 4.98 -39.68
C GLY A 797 23.39 4.91 -39.88
N ALA A 798 22.88 3.75 -40.30
CA ALA A 798 21.45 3.49 -40.55
C ALA A 798 20.69 2.91 -39.34
N GLU A 799 21.41 2.40 -38.33
CA GLU A 799 20.78 1.89 -37.10
C GLU A 799 20.43 3.05 -36.16
N VAL A 800 19.30 2.94 -35.45
CA VAL A 800 18.82 3.93 -34.48
C VAL A 800 18.30 3.20 -33.24
N LEU A 801 18.83 3.55 -32.07
CA LEU A 801 18.37 3.10 -30.75
C LEU A 801 17.82 4.28 -29.96
N ARG A 802 16.80 4.03 -29.14
CA ARG A 802 16.14 5.05 -28.32
C ARG A 802 15.94 4.51 -26.91
N GLU A 803 16.09 5.39 -25.93
CA GLU A 803 15.90 5.09 -24.51
C GLU A 803 15.35 6.33 -23.79
N LYS A 804 14.91 6.15 -22.54
CA LYS A 804 14.42 7.25 -21.69
C LYS A 804 15.26 7.45 -20.44
N MET A 805 15.23 8.67 -19.92
CA MET A 805 15.84 9.04 -18.64
C MET A 805 14.96 10.03 -17.88
N THR A 806 14.93 9.93 -16.56
CA THR A 806 14.10 10.74 -15.69
C THR A 806 14.98 11.71 -14.90
N LEU A 807 14.76 13.02 -15.12
CA LEU A 807 15.36 14.09 -14.34
C LEU A 807 14.44 14.41 -13.16
N LEU A 808 14.97 14.33 -11.94
CA LEU A 808 14.34 14.79 -10.69
C LEU A 808 15.01 16.09 -10.26
N LYS A 809 14.25 17.05 -9.73
CA LYS A 809 14.80 18.24 -9.08
C LYS A 809 14.35 18.30 -7.65
#